data_AF-A0A090MRC2-F1
#
_entry.id   AF-A0A090MRC2-F1
#
_cell.length_a   1.000
_cell.length_b   1.000
_cell.length_c   1.000
_cell.angle_alpha   90.00
_cell.angle_beta   90.00
_cell.angle_gamma   90.00
#
_symmetry.space_group_name_H-M   'P 1'
#
loop_
_entity.id
_entity.type
_entity.pdbx_description
1 polymer ?
#
loop_
_entity_poly.entity_id
_entity_poly.type
_entity_poly.pdbx_seq_one_letter_code
_entity_poly.pdbx_strand_id
1 'polypeptide(L)'
;MSSSYKRKIQISVTLRNESEPAHRSSVNSLQYDKSTGRLFSAGSDSIIRIWNTSNNDIISNDIVSKRYIQSMEHHCDWVNDIVLCCNGQNLISASSDTTIKVWNAKQGFCMSTLRTHQDYVKALAYAKDVELVASAGFDQAIYLWDVGTLTKLTATNNTVTTSSLNGNKNSIYSLAMSSNANVICSGSTEKIIRIWDARCCQKIGKLKGHTDNVKSLLVSDDGSQIISASSDGSVKIWSVGQQRCIGTIQLHNEGVWALATNDNWTELYSGGKDKMIWKTNLRDFSDSLLILEEDNCIQKILFVEENGNKYLWTCGQSENIKRFKISTSNSSQLVFKNVSDNDDDDIGGESKNNISLQLETKHLLNNYNILQNNTNNDEGKKNPHLPPDIIIYGAPSIRQYVVLNDKRHIVTKDTENNVDVWDILQTRKIGQHGKVFIDEVVKKYNKRVYVPSWFSVDLKLGMLQIILDETDVFASWVTAKEAGLADKTQETKLNYGGIFLKSLFNRWVKSTMCYNENDDEMDDSNNQTIFQLPLHTTIILSESSGRPILRSCVKDVGNETESSILDDLMPTWAKEAIEKQVPPKFNKIPFALIPYSANLNSTNNNKNPKRERLSATEMLQVRKIMEHVLTKLIGGNDGTVNSNNSYNSNTYNPGNNSYSINSNYNTNSQGNKMITNSLFNNIENKIELYCNEQKLDPDMDLRSVKHFIWRQGGDVVIVYKQIR
;
A
#
# COMPACT_ATOMS: atom_id res chain seq x y z
N MET A 1 9.53 -2.87 36.96
CA MET A 1 8.57 -1.90 36.38
C MET A 1 9.12 -1.45 35.04
N SER A 2 8.77 -2.16 33.97
CA SER A 2 9.09 -1.76 32.59
C SER A 2 7.99 -0.79 32.16
N SER A 3 8.35 0.45 31.82
CA SER A 3 7.42 1.35 31.16
C SER A 3 7.09 0.76 29.79
N SER A 4 5.95 0.07 29.71
CA SER A 4 5.38 -0.35 28.43
C SER A 4 5.08 0.92 27.64
N TYR A 5 5.98 1.30 26.74
CA TYR A 5 5.66 2.20 25.65
C TYR A 5 4.48 1.54 24.92
N LYS A 6 3.26 2.03 25.18
CA LYS A 6 2.08 1.60 24.43
C LYS A 6 2.41 1.79 22.95
N ARG A 7 2.52 0.70 22.21
CA ARG A 7 2.83 0.73 20.78
C ARG A 7 1.70 1.51 20.10
N LYS A 8 2.06 2.52 19.31
CA LYS A 8 1.05 3.26 18.54
C LYS A 8 0.43 2.31 17.52
N ILE A 9 -0.89 2.19 17.55
CA ILE A 9 -1.68 1.36 16.64
C ILE A 9 -2.38 2.28 15.66
N GLN A 10 -2.31 1.90 14.37
CA GLN A 10 -3.00 2.57 13.28
C GLN A 10 -4.14 1.68 12.77
N ILE A 11 -5.19 2.30 12.25
CA ILE A 11 -6.32 1.60 11.64
C ILE A 11 -6.27 1.89 10.14
N SER A 12 -6.13 0.83 9.34
CA SER A 12 -6.12 0.91 7.88
C SER A 12 -7.39 0.29 7.30
N VAL A 13 -7.95 0.91 6.27
CA VAL A 13 -9.18 0.49 5.60
C VAL A 13 -8.93 0.37 4.11
N THR A 14 -9.20 -0.79 3.52
CA THR A 14 -8.99 -1.04 2.09
C THR A 14 -10.30 -0.94 1.33
N LEU A 15 -10.37 -0.03 0.35
CA LEU A 15 -11.50 0.12 -0.56
C LEU A 15 -11.30 -0.79 -1.78
N ARG A 16 -12.18 -1.78 -1.93
CA ARG A 16 -12.12 -2.80 -2.98
C ARG A 16 -13.50 -3.41 -3.24
N ASN A 17 -13.62 -4.22 -4.28
CA ASN A 17 -14.78 -5.08 -4.46
C ASN A 17 -14.71 -6.29 -3.52
N GLU A 18 -15.84 -6.96 -3.31
CA GLU A 18 -15.92 -8.13 -2.44
C GLU A 18 -15.02 -9.28 -2.91
N SER A 19 -14.94 -9.47 -4.24
CA SER A 19 -14.06 -10.45 -4.87
C SER A 19 -13.12 -9.72 -5.83
N GLU A 20 -11.82 -10.02 -5.71
CA GLU A 20 -10.77 -9.54 -6.62
C GLU A 20 -10.07 -10.74 -7.28
N PRO A 21 -10.70 -11.35 -8.31
CA PRO A 21 -10.23 -12.61 -8.89
C PRO A 21 -8.89 -12.48 -9.64
N ALA A 22 -8.50 -11.26 -10.01
CA ALA A 22 -7.26 -10.95 -10.70
C ALA A 22 -6.27 -10.22 -9.79
N HIS A 23 -4.97 -10.39 -10.00
CA HIS A 23 -3.95 -9.61 -9.30
C HIS A 23 -4.09 -8.13 -9.59
N ARG A 24 -4.04 -7.30 -8.56
CA ARG A 24 -4.04 -5.83 -8.68
C ARG A 24 -2.67 -5.21 -8.48
N SER A 25 -1.60 -5.99 -8.48
CA SER A 25 -0.23 -5.52 -8.40
C SER A 25 0.72 -6.60 -8.92
N SER A 26 2.02 -6.34 -8.92
CA SER A 26 3.05 -7.26 -9.39
C SER A 26 3.00 -8.61 -8.67
N VAL A 27 3.38 -9.68 -9.37
CA VAL A 27 3.44 -11.03 -8.78
C VAL A 27 4.88 -11.38 -8.45
N ASN A 28 5.16 -11.73 -7.19
CA ASN A 28 6.53 -11.91 -6.69
C ASN A 28 7.02 -13.36 -6.75
N SER A 29 6.11 -14.33 -6.63
CA SER A 29 6.48 -15.75 -6.60
C SER A 29 5.36 -16.64 -7.13
N LEU A 30 5.76 -17.80 -7.64
CA LEU A 30 4.91 -18.80 -8.28
C LEU A 30 5.26 -20.19 -7.76
N GLN A 31 4.25 -21.04 -7.57
CA GLN A 31 4.42 -22.47 -7.27
C GLN A 31 3.44 -23.29 -8.09
N TYR A 32 3.90 -24.45 -8.58
CA TYR A 32 3.10 -25.32 -9.44
C TYR A 32 2.90 -26.68 -8.81
N ASP A 33 1.64 -27.12 -8.72
CA ASP A 33 1.29 -28.47 -8.30
C ASP A 33 1.09 -29.37 -9.52
N LYS A 34 2.12 -30.17 -9.83
CA LYS A 34 2.11 -31.15 -10.93
C LYS A 34 0.98 -32.18 -10.78
N SER A 35 0.48 -32.45 -9.57
CA SER A 35 -0.54 -33.48 -9.34
C SER A 35 -1.96 -33.02 -9.67
N THR A 36 -2.25 -31.74 -9.47
CA THR A 36 -3.59 -31.15 -9.67
C THR A 36 -3.65 -30.20 -10.86
N GLY A 37 -2.51 -29.84 -11.45
CA GLY A 37 -2.40 -28.83 -12.49
C GLY A 37 -2.74 -27.41 -11.98
N ARG A 38 -2.57 -27.16 -10.69
CA ARG A 38 -2.84 -25.86 -10.05
C ARG A 38 -1.59 -25.00 -10.00
N LEU A 39 -1.74 -23.74 -10.36
CA LEU A 39 -0.71 -22.72 -10.17
C LEU A 39 -1.11 -21.85 -8.98
N PHE A 40 -0.18 -21.65 -8.06
CA PHE A 40 -0.28 -20.69 -6.96
C PHE A 40 0.57 -19.48 -7.28
N SER A 41 0.04 -18.29 -7.02
CA SER A 41 0.73 -17.03 -7.29
C SER A 41 0.63 -16.09 -6.10
N ALA A 42 1.76 -15.51 -5.71
CA ALA A 42 1.90 -14.56 -4.61
C ALA A 42 1.89 -13.12 -5.13
N GLY A 43 0.80 -12.40 -4.87
CA GLY A 43 0.62 -11.02 -5.31
C GLY A 43 1.25 -9.99 -4.35
N SER A 44 1.72 -8.89 -4.93
CA SER A 44 2.04 -7.64 -4.20
C SER A 44 0.78 -6.88 -3.80
N ASP A 45 -0.40 -7.39 -4.12
CA ASP A 45 -1.70 -6.90 -3.63
C ASP A 45 -2.13 -7.58 -2.32
N SER A 46 -1.19 -8.25 -1.65
CA SER A 46 -1.34 -9.03 -0.40
C SER A 46 -2.16 -10.32 -0.51
N ILE A 47 -2.52 -10.74 -1.72
CA ILE A 47 -3.41 -11.89 -1.94
C ILE A 47 -2.65 -13.01 -2.66
N ILE A 48 -2.85 -14.25 -2.20
CA ILE A 48 -2.39 -15.44 -2.91
C ILE A 48 -3.58 -15.98 -3.70
N ARG A 49 -3.37 -16.34 -4.97
CA ARG A 49 -4.43 -16.88 -5.84
C ARG A 49 -4.07 -18.26 -6.36
N ILE A 50 -5.10 -19.08 -6.55
CA ILE A 50 -5.01 -20.43 -7.12
C ILE A 50 -5.66 -20.42 -8.50
N TRP A 51 -4.95 -20.96 -9.49
CA TRP A 51 -5.37 -20.99 -10.89
C TRP A 51 -5.40 -22.42 -11.42
N ASN A 52 -6.37 -22.73 -12.27
CA ASN A 52 -6.42 -23.94 -13.06
C ASN A 52 -5.64 -23.77 -14.37
N THR A 53 -4.63 -24.62 -14.59
CA THR A 53 -3.80 -24.60 -15.79
C THR A 53 -4.05 -25.78 -16.75
N SER A 54 -4.84 -26.76 -16.33
CA SER A 54 -5.10 -28.01 -17.07
C SER A 54 -6.03 -27.80 -18.27
N ASN A 55 -6.77 -26.69 -18.33
CA ASN A 55 -7.69 -26.41 -19.43
C ASN A 55 -6.94 -25.77 -20.61
N ASN A 56 -6.79 -26.55 -21.70
CA ASN A 56 -6.29 -26.11 -23.00
C ASN A 56 -7.37 -25.46 -23.89
N ASP A 57 -8.61 -25.29 -23.40
CA ASP A 57 -9.73 -24.89 -24.24
C ASP A 57 -9.92 -23.35 -24.35
N ILE A 58 -9.55 -22.86 -25.54
CA ILE A 58 -10.30 -21.94 -26.44
C ILE A 58 -10.33 -20.42 -26.16
N ILE A 59 -9.71 -19.69 -27.10
CA ILE A 59 -10.19 -18.53 -27.89
C ILE A 59 -11.54 -17.94 -27.41
N SER A 60 -11.56 -17.24 -26.27
CA SER A 60 -12.68 -16.34 -25.90
C SER A 60 -12.18 -15.32 -24.89
N ASN A 61 -12.69 -14.08 -24.97
CA ASN A 61 -12.21 -12.89 -24.26
C ASN A 61 -12.38 -12.89 -22.71
N ASP A 62 -12.77 -14.01 -22.09
CA ASP A 62 -13.15 -14.11 -20.67
C ASP A 62 -12.23 -15.07 -19.86
N ILE A 63 -10.91 -14.92 -20.07
CA ILE A 63 -9.87 -15.90 -19.68
C ILE A 63 -9.60 -15.91 -18.17
N VAL A 64 -9.71 -14.77 -17.49
CA VAL A 64 -9.42 -14.66 -16.04
C VAL A 64 -10.47 -15.40 -15.21
N SER A 65 -11.75 -15.19 -15.54
CA SER A 65 -12.87 -15.77 -14.80
C SER A 65 -12.93 -17.31 -14.89
N LYS A 66 -12.41 -17.89 -15.98
CA LYS A 66 -12.40 -19.35 -16.20
C LYS A 66 -11.21 -20.09 -15.57
N ARG A 67 -10.08 -19.41 -15.34
CA ARG A 67 -8.88 -20.03 -14.72
C ARG A 67 -8.82 -19.80 -13.21
N TYR A 68 -9.47 -18.76 -12.71
CA TYR A 68 -9.53 -18.47 -11.29
C TYR A 68 -10.24 -19.59 -10.51
N ILE A 69 -9.61 -20.09 -9.44
CA ILE A 69 -10.23 -21.05 -8.52
C ILE A 69 -10.63 -20.34 -7.22
N GLN A 70 -9.66 -19.75 -6.53
CA GLN A 70 -9.85 -19.18 -5.19
C GLN A 70 -8.78 -18.15 -4.84
N SER A 71 -9.13 -17.19 -3.99
CA SER A 71 -8.23 -16.24 -3.34
C SER A 71 -8.01 -16.63 -1.88
N MET A 72 -6.77 -16.57 -1.43
CA MET A 72 -6.32 -16.85 -0.07
C MET A 72 -5.91 -15.52 0.56
N GLU A 73 -6.80 -14.92 1.36
CA GLU A 73 -6.65 -13.57 1.87
C GLU A 73 -6.40 -13.56 3.38
N HIS A 74 -5.20 -13.11 3.77
CA HIS A 74 -4.91 -12.88 5.19
C HIS A 74 -3.71 -11.95 5.39
N HIS A 75 -2.74 -11.96 4.48
CA HIS A 75 -1.64 -11.00 4.51
C HIS A 75 -2.16 -9.57 4.35
N CYS A 76 -1.46 -8.62 4.97
CA CYS A 76 -1.80 -7.19 4.93
C CYS A 76 -0.83 -6.37 4.07
N ASP A 77 0.21 -7.03 3.55
CA ASP A 77 1.26 -6.43 2.74
C ASP A 77 1.76 -7.45 1.69
N TRP A 78 2.70 -7.06 0.82
CA TRP A 78 3.23 -7.86 -0.28
C TRP A 78 3.59 -9.27 0.15
N VAL A 79 3.07 -10.28 -0.54
CA VAL A 79 3.53 -11.66 -0.38
C VAL A 79 4.77 -11.81 -1.24
N ASN A 80 5.93 -11.94 -0.60
CA ASN A 80 7.23 -11.95 -1.29
C ASN A 80 7.57 -13.34 -1.84
N ASP A 81 7.24 -14.40 -1.10
CA ASP A 81 7.54 -15.77 -1.53
C ASP A 81 6.51 -16.78 -1.03
N ILE A 82 6.38 -17.88 -1.75
CA ILE A 82 5.50 -19.01 -1.43
C ILE A 82 6.19 -20.33 -1.72
N VAL A 83 5.94 -21.32 -0.87
CA VAL A 83 6.42 -22.69 -0.99
C VAL A 83 5.24 -23.64 -0.85
N LEU A 84 5.12 -24.58 -1.79
CA LEU A 84 4.17 -25.67 -1.73
C LEU A 84 4.87 -26.91 -1.12
N CYS A 85 4.30 -27.45 -0.03
CA CYS A 85 4.89 -28.56 0.73
C CYS A 85 3.90 -29.72 0.94
N CYS A 86 4.38 -30.84 1.49
CA CYS A 86 3.60 -32.06 1.73
C CYS A 86 2.84 -32.54 0.48
N ASN A 87 3.52 -32.59 -0.68
CA ASN A 87 2.93 -32.97 -1.97
C ASN A 87 1.66 -32.18 -2.34
N GLY A 88 1.67 -30.85 -2.14
CA GLY A 88 0.57 -29.98 -2.54
C GLY A 88 -0.57 -29.85 -1.54
N GLN A 89 -0.42 -30.41 -0.33
CA GLN A 89 -1.44 -30.29 0.72
C GLN A 89 -1.37 -28.94 1.44
N ASN A 90 -0.17 -28.42 1.65
CA ASN A 90 0.07 -27.22 2.44
C ASN A 90 0.85 -26.19 1.64
N LEU A 91 0.64 -24.91 1.96
CA LEU A 91 1.38 -23.79 1.42
C LEU A 91 1.96 -22.99 2.59
N ILE A 92 3.20 -22.52 2.45
CA ILE A 92 3.80 -21.56 3.36
C ILE A 92 4.08 -20.28 2.59
N SER A 93 3.75 -19.13 3.16
CA SER A 93 3.96 -17.82 2.54
C SER A 93 4.75 -16.89 3.45
N ALA A 94 5.58 -16.06 2.83
CA ALA A 94 6.38 -15.01 3.47
C ALA A 94 5.92 -13.64 2.97
N SER A 95 5.72 -12.68 3.87
CA SER A 95 5.21 -11.36 3.51
C SER A 95 6.04 -10.21 4.11
N SER A 96 5.90 -9.05 3.48
CA SER A 96 6.37 -7.77 4.01
C SER A 96 5.58 -7.32 5.24
N ASP A 97 4.49 -8.01 5.60
CA ASP A 97 3.77 -7.77 6.85
C ASP A 97 4.49 -8.35 8.09
N THR A 98 5.75 -8.77 7.94
CA THR A 98 6.62 -9.41 8.96
C THR A 98 6.19 -10.81 9.40
N THR A 99 5.14 -11.37 8.79
CA THR A 99 4.62 -12.69 9.17
C THR A 99 4.88 -13.77 8.13
N ILE A 100 4.94 -14.99 8.62
CA ILE A 100 4.85 -16.21 7.80
C ILE A 100 3.50 -16.85 8.08
N LYS A 101 2.81 -17.30 7.05
CA LYS A 101 1.52 -17.98 7.20
C LYS A 101 1.60 -19.38 6.65
N VAL A 102 0.94 -20.29 7.36
CA VAL A 102 0.77 -21.68 6.97
C VAL A 102 -0.67 -21.84 6.52
N TRP A 103 -0.87 -22.45 5.36
CA TRP A 103 -2.17 -22.56 4.73
C TRP A 103 -2.46 -24.00 4.35
N ASN A 104 -3.74 -24.35 4.39
CA ASN A 104 -4.24 -25.52 3.70
C ASN A 104 -4.38 -25.16 2.21
N ALA A 105 -3.54 -25.74 1.35
CA ALA A 105 -3.51 -25.40 -0.08
C ALA A 105 -4.72 -25.94 -0.85
N LYS A 106 -5.38 -26.98 -0.32
CA LYS A 106 -6.57 -27.59 -0.95
C LYS A 106 -7.84 -26.79 -0.69
N GLN A 107 -8.01 -26.32 0.54
CA GLN A 107 -9.20 -25.59 1.03
C GLN A 107 -9.02 -24.06 0.99
N GLY A 108 -7.78 -23.58 0.87
CA GLY A 108 -7.47 -22.17 0.66
C GLY A 108 -7.69 -21.26 1.87
N PHE A 109 -7.49 -21.76 3.10
CA PHE A 109 -7.56 -20.94 4.32
C PHE A 109 -6.24 -20.97 5.11
N CYS A 110 -6.03 -19.91 5.89
CA CYS A 110 -4.86 -19.76 6.76
C CYS A 110 -5.05 -20.58 8.05
N MET A 111 -4.12 -21.49 8.33
CA MET A 111 -4.12 -22.34 9.54
C MET A 111 -3.43 -21.65 10.71
N SER A 112 -2.25 -21.07 10.48
CA SER A 112 -1.45 -20.45 11.53
C SER A 112 -0.64 -19.27 11.01
N THR A 113 -0.35 -18.31 11.90
CA THR A 113 0.49 -17.14 11.60
C THR A 113 1.68 -17.11 12.54
N LEU A 114 2.87 -17.29 11.98
CA LEU A 114 4.14 -17.23 12.68
C LEU A 114 4.64 -15.80 12.68
N ARG A 115 5.04 -15.34 13.87
CA ARG A 115 5.18 -13.93 14.24
C ARG A 115 6.59 -13.63 14.78
N THR A 116 7.58 -14.39 14.33
CA THR A 116 8.95 -14.38 14.86
C THR A 116 9.84 -13.35 14.20
N HIS A 117 9.71 -13.14 12.89
CA HIS A 117 10.44 -12.11 12.17
C HIS A 117 10.06 -10.70 12.66
N GLN A 118 11.03 -9.79 12.62
CA GLN A 118 10.88 -8.41 13.09
C GLN A 118 10.81 -7.39 11.95
N ASP A 119 11.04 -7.83 10.73
CA ASP A 119 11.02 -7.01 9.51
C ASP A 119 10.54 -7.88 8.34
N TYR A 120 10.54 -7.34 7.12
CA TYR A 120 9.97 -7.96 5.94
C TYR A 120 10.59 -9.33 5.66
N VAL A 121 9.75 -10.37 5.56
CA VAL A 121 10.19 -11.73 5.23
C VAL A 121 10.24 -11.85 3.71
N LYS A 122 11.42 -12.05 3.15
CA LYS A 122 11.66 -11.92 1.70
C LYS A 122 11.74 -13.23 0.95
N ALA A 123 12.30 -14.27 1.56
CA ALA A 123 12.56 -15.52 0.87
C ALA A 123 12.21 -16.73 1.74
N LEU A 124 11.75 -17.78 1.08
CA LEU A 124 11.56 -19.10 1.66
C LEU A 124 12.48 -20.10 0.96
N ALA A 125 12.88 -21.15 1.67
CA ALA A 125 13.55 -22.30 1.10
C ALA A 125 12.93 -23.59 1.64
N TYR A 126 12.99 -24.66 0.86
CA TYR A 126 12.29 -25.90 1.17
C TYR A 126 13.17 -27.12 0.91
N ALA A 127 13.17 -28.05 1.86
CA ALA A 127 13.81 -29.35 1.76
C ALA A 127 12.72 -30.40 1.72
N LYS A 128 12.48 -30.97 0.54
CA LYS A 128 11.36 -31.86 0.27
C LYS A 128 11.45 -33.18 1.04
N ASP A 129 12.64 -33.76 1.21
CA ASP A 129 12.78 -35.11 1.78
C ASP A 129 12.53 -35.13 3.28
N VAL A 130 12.80 -34.02 3.96
CA VAL A 130 12.66 -33.87 5.42
C VAL A 130 11.44 -33.02 5.78
N GLU A 131 10.72 -32.46 4.79
CA GLU A 131 9.60 -31.54 4.98
C GLU A 131 9.97 -30.35 5.90
N LEU A 132 11.15 -29.77 5.65
CA LEU A 132 11.68 -28.62 6.40
C LEU A 132 11.59 -27.35 5.54
N VAL A 133 11.08 -26.27 6.11
CA VAL A 133 11.03 -24.94 5.48
C VAL A 133 11.91 -23.98 6.25
N ALA A 134 12.63 -23.13 5.53
CA ALA A 134 13.40 -22.04 6.08
C ALA A 134 12.83 -20.70 5.62
N SER A 135 12.89 -19.68 6.47
CA SER A 135 12.44 -18.33 6.16
C SER A 135 13.51 -17.30 6.48
N ALA A 136 13.63 -16.28 5.64
CA ALA A 136 14.62 -15.23 5.83
C ALA A 136 14.10 -13.86 5.37
N GLY A 137 14.60 -12.79 5.99
CA GLY A 137 14.12 -11.45 5.74
C GLY A 137 15.12 -10.34 6.01
N PHE A 138 14.59 -9.13 6.12
CA PHE A 138 15.34 -7.91 6.36
C PHE A 138 15.87 -7.79 7.80
N ASP A 139 15.29 -8.56 8.72
CA ASP A 139 15.73 -8.72 10.11
C ASP A 139 17.01 -9.54 10.26
N GLN A 140 17.60 -9.99 9.14
CA GLN A 140 18.88 -10.71 9.07
C GLN A 140 18.85 -12.09 9.71
N ALA A 141 17.68 -12.52 10.21
CA ALA A 141 17.47 -13.82 10.81
C ALA A 141 17.05 -14.84 9.75
N ILE A 142 17.44 -16.09 9.97
CA ILE A 142 16.91 -17.24 9.25
C ILE A 142 16.30 -18.17 10.29
N TYR A 143 15.04 -18.54 10.13
CA TYR A 143 14.36 -19.52 10.98
C TYR A 143 14.07 -20.79 10.20
N LEU A 144 14.21 -21.93 10.89
CA LEU A 144 13.87 -23.26 10.37
C LEU A 144 12.57 -23.74 11.01
N TRP A 145 11.73 -24.35 10.19
CA TRP A 145 10.38 -24.76 10.51
C TRP A 145 10.10 -26.16 9.99
N ASP A 146 9.80 -27.08 10.91
CA ASP A 146 9.28 -28.39 10.54
C ASP A 146 7.80 -28.26 10.15
N VAL A 147 7.47 -28.59 8.90
CA VAL A 147 6.10 -28.51 8.38
C VAL A 147 5.18 -29.49 9.11
N GLY A 148 5.68 -30.65 9.53
CA GLY A 148 4.92 -31.63 10.30
C GLY A 148 4.47 -31.10 11.67
N THR A 149 5.29 -30.25 12.29
CA THR A 149 4.95 -29.55 13.53
C THR A 149 3.99 -28.38 13.26
N LEU A 150 4.26 -27.58 12.21
CA LEU A 150 3.45 -26.41 11.86
C LEU A 150 1.98 -26.75 11.52
N THR A 151 1.77 -27.88 10.85
CA THR A 151 0.43 -28.34 10.42
C THR A 151 -0.41 -28.89 11.56
N LYS A 152 0.22 -29.25 12.70
CA LYS A 152 -0.45 -29.76 13.91
C LYS A 152 -0.77 -28.67 14.93
N LEU A 153 -0.43 -27.41 14.64
CA LEU A 153 -0.72 -26.30 15.53
C LEU A 153 -2.24 -26.09 15.64
N THR A 154 -2.70 -25.89 16.86
CA THR A 154 -4.11 -25.61 17.20
C THR A 154 -4.17 -24.33 18.03
N ALA A 155 -5.38 -23.80 18.26
CA ALA A 155 -5.56 -22.65 19.15
C ALA A 155 -4.99 -22.90 20.57
N THR A 156 -4.97 -24.15 21.02
CA THR A 156 -4.43 -24.57 22.32
C THR A 156 -2.95 -24.91 22.31
N ASN A 157 -2.37 -25.25 21.15
CA ASN A 157 -0.95 -25.56 20.98
C ASN A 157 -0.33 -24.63 19.92
N ASN A 158 -0.08 -23.39 20.33
CA ASN A 158 0.41 -22.30 19.47
C ASN A 158 1.90 -21.98 19.67
N THR A 159 2.62 -22.78 20.45
CA THR A 159 4.05 -22.61 20.70
C THR A 159 4.88 -23.40 19.70
N VAL A 160 5.71 -22.72 18.91
CA VAL A 160 6.65 -23.35 17.97
C VAL A 160 8.07 -23.11 18.46
N THR A 161 8.84 -24.19 18.61
CA THR A 161 10.29 -24.08 18.84
C THR A 161 10.95 -23.66 17.53
N THR A 162 11.72 -22.58 17.57
CA THR A 162 12.43 -22.08 16.38
C THR A 162 13.91 -22.38 16.48
N SER A 163 14.45 -22.98 15.42
CA SER A 163 15.90 -23.04 15.23
C SER A 163 16.32 -21.86 14.36
N SER A 164 17.33 -21.10 14.78
CA SER A 164 17.80 -19.93 14.04
C SER A 164 19.22 -20.13 13.53
N LEU A 165 19.48 -19.70 12.29
CA LEU A 165 20.81 -19.70 11.71
C LEU A 165 21.39 -18.29 11.80
N ASN A 166 22.38 -18.12 12.66
CA ASN A 166 23.01 -16.83 12.91
C ASN A 166 24.24 -16.61 12.02
N GLY A 167 24.52 -15.34 11.72
CA GLY A 167 25.79 -14.92 11.11
C GLY A 167 25.68 -13.97 9.93
N ASN A 168 24.48 -13.75 9.39
CA ASN A 168 24.20 -12.63 8.50
C ASN A 168 24.33 -11.30 9.26
N LYS A 169 24.81 -10.28 8.57
CA LYS A 169 25.07 -8.92 9.03
C LYS A 169 24.21 -7.88 8.30
N ASN A 170 23.68 -8.23 7.12
CA ASN A 170 22.73 -7.39 6.39
C ASN A 170 21.47 -8.17 6.00
N SER A 171 20.49 -7.43 5.48
CA SER A 171 19.19 -7.92 4.99
C SER A 171 19.33 -9.01 3.93
N ILE A 172 18.56 -10.09 4.11
CA ILE A 172 18.58 -11.27 3.27
C ILE A 172 17.52 -11.13 2.18
N TYR A 173 17.89 -11.40 0.93
CA TYR A 173 17.01 -11.28 -0.24
C TYR A 173 16.68 -12.62 -0.88
N SER A 174 17.55 -13.63 -0.72
CA SER A 174 17.35 -14.95 -1.30
C SER A 174 17.77 -16.05 -0.34
N LEU A 175 17.09 -17.18 -0.42
CA LEU A 175 17.34 -18.36 0.39
C LEU A 175 17.13 -19.59 -0.49
N ALA A 176 17.98 -20.61 -0.33
CA ALA A 176 17.81 -21.88 -1.02
C ALA A 176 18.38 -23.02 -0.16
N MET A 177 17.79 -24.20 -0.29
CA MET A 177 18.09 -25.38 0.53
C MET A 177 18.09 -26.64 -0.33
N SER A 178 18.97 -27.59 -0.03
CA SER A 178 18.98 -28.91 -0.67
C SER A 178 17.80 -29.77 -0.21
N SER A 179 17.37 -30.71 -1.05
CA SER A 179 16.23 -31.59 -0.75
C SER A 179 16.38 -32.40 0.55
N ASN A 180 17.63 -32.76 0.91
CA ASN A 180 17.98 -33.46 2.15
C ASN A 180 18.31 -32.56 3.36
N ALA A 181 18.16 -31.23 3.24
CA ALA A 181 18.49 -30.23 4.26
C ALA A 181 19.96 -30.19 4.74
N ASN A 182 20.89 -30.85 4.05
CA ASN A 182 22.32 -30.82 4.41
C ASN A 182 22.98 -29.46 4.11
N VAL A 183 22.44 -28.71 3.15
CA VAL A 183 22.98 -27.42 2.72
C VAL A 183 21.84 -26.41 2.63
N ILE A 184 21.97 -25.32 3.38
CA ILE A 184 21.16 -24.11 3.21
C ILE A 184 22.10 -22.93 2.96
N CYS A 185 21.72 -22.08 2.01
CA CYS A 185 22.49 -20.89 1.67
C CYS A 185 21.63 -19.64 1.59
N SER A 186 22.22 -18.49 1.96
CA SER A 186 21.54 -17.19 1.95
C SER A 186 22.30 -16.15 1.16
N GLY A 187 21.56 -15.36 0.38
CA GLY A 187 22.03 -14.23 -0.41
C GLY A 187 21.54 -12.92 0.19
N SER A 188 22.43 -11.95 0.30
CA SER A 188 22.17 -10.67 0.99
C SER A 188 22.88 -9.52 0.30
N THR A 189 22.61 -8.30 0.77
CA THR A 189 23.34 -7.10 0.37
C THR A 189 24.80 -7.08 0.83
N GLU A 190 25.23 -8.08 1.61
CA GLU A 190 26.65 -8.28 1.92
C GLU A 190 27.45 -8.83 0.75
N LYS A 191 26.79 -9.25 -0.34
CA LYS A 191 27.45 -9.76 -1.57
C LYS A 191 28.17 -11.10 -1.37
N ILE A 192 28.04 -11.68 -0.18
CA ILE A 192 28.61 -12.96 0.24
C ILE A 192 27.47 -13.95 0.40
N ILE A 193 27.65 -15.16 -0.13
CA ILE A 193 26.73 -16.26 0.11
C ILE A 193 27.23 -17.01 1.33
N ARG A 194 26.40 -17.15 2.35
CA ARG A 194 26.72 -17.95 3.53
C ARG A 194 26.07 -19.31 3.43
N ILE A 195 26.73 -20.32 4.00
CA ILE A 195 26.29 -21.71 3.95
C ILE A 195 26.26 -22.30 5.36
N TRP A 196 25.19 -23.02 5.66
CA TRP A 196 25.00 -23.78 6.89
C TRP A 196 24.50 -25.19 6.57
N ASP A 197 24.65 -26.08 7.55
CA ASP A 197 23.91 -27.34 7.62
C ASP A 197 22.65 -27.11 8.45
N ALA A 198 21.47 -27.33 7.86
CA ALA A 198 20.20 -27.03 8.53
C ALA A 198 19.88 -28.02 9.65
N ARG A 199 20.47 -29.23 9.63
CA ARG A 199 20.18 -30.30 10.61
C ARG A 199 20.84 -30.03 11.96
N CYS A 200 22.06 -29.49 11.94
CA CYS A 200 22.83 -29.18 13.14
C CYS A 200 23.01 -27.68 13.40
N CYS A 201 22.46 -26.82 12.54
CA CYS A 201 22.57 -25.37 12.60
C CYS A 201 24.02 -24.84 12.58
N GLN A 202 24.97 -25.62 12.04
CA GLN A 202 26.39 -25.26 11.99
C GLN A 202 26.73 -24.53 10.69
N LYS A 203 27.69 -23.60 10.77
CA LYS A 203 28.23 -22.88 9.61
C LYS A 203 29.17 -23.81 8.84
N ILE A 204 28.92 -23.97 7.54
CA ILE A 204 29.80 -24.72 6.63
C ILE A 204 30.87 -23.79 6.06
N GLY A 205 30.47 -22.61 5.57
CA GLY A 205 31.41 -21.72 4.88
C GLY A 205 30.79 -20.42 4.39
N LYS A 206 31.60 -19.64 3.66
CA LYS A 206 31.22 -18.38 3.02
C LYS A 206 31.83 -18.30 1.64
N LEU A 207 31.02 -17.99 0.63
CA LEU A 207 31.44 -17.84 -0.75
C LEU A 207 31.50 -16.36 -1.10
N LYS A 208 32.69 -15.89 -1.48
CA LYS A 208 32.94 -14.51 -1.90
C LYS A 208 33.16 -14.46 -3.41
N GLY A 209 32.60 -13.45 -4.07
CA GLY A 209 32.88 -13.19 -5.48
C GLY A 209 31.84 -12.35 -6.21
N HIS A 210 30.62 -12.21 -5.67
CA HIS A 210 29.67 -11.21 -6.18
C HIS A 210 30.07 -9.80 -5.77
N THR A 211 29.69 -8.82 -6.60
CA THR A 211 29.99 -7.40 -6.39
C THR A 211 28.77 -6.59 -5.97
N ASP A 212 27.58 -7.20 -6.01
CA ASP A 212 26.31 -6.61 -5.56
C ASP A 212 25.38 -7.66 -4.91
N ASN A 213 24.17 -7.24 -4.52
CA ASN A 213 23.15 -8.01 -3.83
C ASN A 213 22.76 -9.29 -4.59
N VAL A 214 22.82 -10.42 -3.88
CA VAL A 214 22.40 -11.73 -4.39
C VAL A 214 20.89 -11.88 -4.20
N LYS A 215 20.15 -11.98 -5.31
CA LYS A 215 18.68 -11.98 -5.32
C LYS A 215 18.04 -13.32 -5.65
N SER A 216 18.80 -14.25 -6.23
CA SER A 216 18.32 -15.61 -6.47
C SER A 216 19.39 -16.63 -6.14
N LEU A 217 18.96 -17.76 -5.59
CA LEU A 217 19.81 -18.89 -5.24
C LEU A 217 19.09 -20.18 -5.62
N LEU A 218 19.87 -21.14 -6.11
CA LEU A 218 19.46 -22.53 -6.30
C LEU A 218 20.55 -23.44 -5.72
N VAL A 219 20.15 -24.56 -5.14
CA VAL A 219 21.04 -25.59 -4.59
C VAL A 219 20.72 -26.90 -5.30
N SER A 220 21.74 -27.66 -5.69
CA SER A 220 21.54 -28.98 -6.27
C SER A 220 20.96 -29.95 -5.22
N ASP A 221 20.23 -30.98 -5.65
CA ASP A 221 19.59 -31.92 -4.72
C ASP A 221 20.59 -32.64 -3.79
N ASP A 222 21.80 -32.91 -4.29
CA ASP A 222 22.91 -33.48 -3.52
C ASP A 222 23.60 -32.47 -2.58
N GLY A 223 23.33 -31.17 -2.75
CA GLY A 223 23.97 -30.07 -2.02
C GLY A 223 25.43 -29.79 -2.43
N SER A 224 25.93 -30.38 -3.52
CA SER A 224 27.31 -30.21 -3.95
C SER A 224 27.57 -28.89 -4.69
N GLN A 225 26.55 -28.33 -5.33
CA GLN A 225 26.62 -27.11 -6.14
C GLN A 225 25.58 -26.08 -5.72
N ILE A 226 25.97 -24.80 -5.86
CA ILE A 226 25.07 -23.65 -5.67
C ILE A 226 25.14 -22.80 -6.94
N ILE A 227 24.00 -22.30 -7.41
CA ILE A 227 23.92 -21.30 -8.47
C ILE A 227 23.35 -20.02 -7.84
N SER A 228 23.98 -18.89 -8.10
CA SER A 228 23.57 -17.59 -7.57
C SER A 228 23.46 -16.54 -8.65
N ALA A 229 22.41 -15.73 -8.56
CA ALA A 229 22.19 -14.56 -9.41
C ALA A 229 22.27 -13.29 -8.58
N SER A 230 22.97 -12.30 -9.11
CA SER A 230 23.18 -11.03 -8.43
C SER A 230 22.73 -9.83 -9.27
N SER A 231 22.50 -8.74 -8.54
CA SER A 231 22.24 -7.43 -9.12
C SER A 231 23.43 -6.87 -9.90
N ASP A 232 24.62 -7.50 -9.79
CA ASP A 232 25.80 -7.21 -10.60
C ASP A 232 25.72 -7.72 -12.06
N GLY A 233 24.63 -8.39 -12.43
CA GLY A 233 24.41 -8.92 -13.78
C GLY A 233 25.08 -10.28 -14.04
N SER A 234 25.81 -10.81 -13.06
CA SER A 234 26.45 -12.13 -13.18
C SER A 234 25.62 -13.24 -12.53
N VAL A 235 25.69 -14.42 -13.14
CA VAL A 235 25.28 -15.67 -12.54
C VAL A 235 26.52 -16.50 -12.24
N LYS A 236 26.69 -16.95 -11.00
CA LYS A 236 27.87 -17.70 -10.56
C LYS A 236 27.50 -19.09 -10.12
N ILE A 237 28.35 -20.05 -10.46
CA ILE A 237 28.24 -21.44 -10.06
C ILE A 237 29.35 -21.73 -9.06
N TRP A 238 29.00 -22.38 -7.96
CA TRP A 238 29.88 -22.63 -6.84
C TRP A 238 29.92 -24.11 -6.52
N SER A 239 31.10 -24.60 -6.20
CA SER A 239 31.26 -25.92 -5.59
C SER A 239 31.29 -25.75 -4.07
N VAL A 240 30.38 -26.41 -3.36
CA VAL A 240 30.31 -26.37 -1.88
C VAL A 240 31.52 -27.07 -1.28
N GLY A 241 31.92 -28.23 -1.82
CA GLY A 241 33.09 -28.98 -1.35
C GLY A 241 34.41 -28.24 -1.54
N GLN A 242 34.57 -27.52 -2.66
CA GLN A 242 35.77 -26.72 -2.93
C GLN A 242 35.70 -25.29 -2.37
N GLN A 243 34.54 -24.88 -1.83
CA GLN A 243 34.26 -23.54 -1.30
C GLN A 243 34.67 -22.37 -2.23
N ARG A 244 34.53 -22.55 -3.55
CA ARG A 244 34.93 -21.55 -4.54
C ARG A 244 33.97 -21.48 -5.72
N CYS A 245 34.05 -20.37 -6.44
CA CYS A 245 33.39 -20.21 -7.74
C CYS A 245 34.08 -21.11 -8.77
N ILE A 246 33.30 -21.88 -9.51
CA ILE A 246 33.77 -22.76 -10.59
C ILE A 246 33.39 -22.25 -11.98
N GLY A 247 32.39 -21.37 -12.07
CA GLY A 247 31.94 -20.76 -13.32
C GLY A 247 31.26 -19.42 -13.10
N THR A 248 31.45 -18.48 -14.02
CA THR A 248 30.75 -17.19 -14.05
C THR A 248 30.14 -17.00 -15.43
N ILE A 249 28.84 -16.75 -15.47
CA ILE A 249 28.05 -16.47 -16.67
C ILE A 249 27.67 -15.00 -16.61
N GLN A 250 28.03 -14.23 -17.63
CA GLN A 250 27.77 -12.79 -17.72
C GLN A 250 27.11 -12.47 -19.05
N LEU A 251 25.83 -12.83 -19.15
CA LEU A 251 24.99 -12.62 -20.35
C LEU A 251 24.04 -11.43 -20.20
N HIS A 252 23.70 -11.08 -18.96
CA HIS A 252 22.75 -10.01 -18.66
C HIS A 252 23.45 -8.66 -18.55
N ASN A 253 22.81 -7.62 -19.10
CA ASN A 253 23.32 -6.24 -19.04
C ASN A 253 22.94 -5.52 -17.75
N GLU A 254 21.94 -6.03 -17.04
CA GLU A 254 21.47 -5.52 -15.76
C GLU A 254 21.33 -6.65 -14.73
N GLY A 255 20.90 -6.32 -13.51
CA GLY A 255 20.79 -7.28 -12.42
C GLY A 255 19.86 -8.46 -12.71
N VAL A 256 20.34 -9.66 -12.36
CA VAL A 256 19.61 -10.93 -12.50
C VAL A 256 18.87 -11.23 -11.20
N TRP A 257 17.56 -11.48 -11.28
CA TRP A 257 16.69 -11.59 -10.10
C TRP A 257 16.06 -12.97 -9.95
N ALA A 258 15.91 -13.71 -11.05
CA ALA A 258 15.26 -15.01 -11.07
C ALA A 258 16.16 -16.06 -11.72
N LEU A 259 16.16 -17.25 -11.12
CA LEU A 259 16.79 -18.44 -11.64
C LEU A 259 15.80 -19.61 -11.58
N ALA A 260 15.88 -20.50 -12.57
CA ALA A 260 15.23 -21.81 -12.55
C ALA A 260 16.13 -22.85 -13.22
N THR A 261 16.08 -24.10 -12.78
CA THR A 261 16.77 -25.22 -13.41
C THR A 261 15.77 -26.29 -13.82
N ASN A 262 16.19 -27.17 -14.73
CA ASN A 262 15.47 -28.42 -14.96
C ASN A 262 15.74 -29.44 -13.85
N ASP A 263 14.90 -30.47 -13.75
CA ASP A 263 14.99 -31.53 -12.74
C ASP A 263 16.33 -32.29 -12.83
N ASN A 264 17.01 -32.27 -13.97
CA ASN A 264 18.30 -32.95 -14.21
C ASN A 264 19.55 -32.09 -13.90
N TRP A 265 19.40 -30.85 -13.43
CA TRP A 265 20.52 -29.93 -13.16
C TRP A 265 21.49 -29.74 -14.35
N THR A 266 20.95 -29.59 -15.56
CA THR A 266 21.73 -29.43 -16.81
C THR A 266 21.43 -28.14 -17.54
N GLU A 267 20.18 -27.68 -17.48
CA GLU A 267 19.74 -26.44 -18.11
C GLU A 267 19.44 -25.42 -17.03
N LEU A 268 20.00 -24.22 -17.18
CA LEU A 268 19.74 -23.06 -16.32
C LEU A 268 18.97 -22.01 -17.10
N TYR A 269 17.93 -21.46 -16.49
CA TYR A 269 17.17 -20.34 -16.99
C TYR A 269 17.40 -19.14 -16.08
N SER A 270 17.86 -18.02 -16.63
CA SER A 270 18.13 -16.80 -15.88
C SER A 270 17.40 -15.59 -16.47
N GLY A 271 16.84 -14.75 -15.61
CA GLY A 271 16.15 -13.53 -16.02
C GLY A 271 16.14 -12.46 -14.92
N GLY A 272 15.92 -11.22 -15.31
CA GLY A 272 15.92 -10.12 -14.34
C GLY A 272 15.45 -8.79 -14.90
N LYS A 273 16.19 -7.74 -14.56
CA LYS A 273 15.82 -6.34 -14.83
C LYS A 273 15.92 -5.97 -16.31
N ASP A 274 16.81 -6.64 -17.06
CA ASP A 274 16.97 -6.47 -18.50
C ASP A 274 15.86 -7.13 -19.34
N LYS A 275 14.89 -7.79 -18.70
CA LYS A 275 13.71 -8.44 -19.31
C LYS A 275 14.01 -9.64 -20.22
N MET A 276 15.28 -10.02 -20.34
CA MET A 276 15.72 -11.14 -21.16
C MET A 276 15.69 -12.43 -20.33
N ILE A 277 15.33 -13.56 -20.96
CA ILE A 277 15.57 -14.88 -20.39
C ILE A 277 16.54 -15.67 -21.24
N TRP A 278 17.66 -16.01 -20.63
CA TRP A 278 18.68 -16.86 -21.21
C TRP A 278 18.52 -18.29 -20.71
N LYS A 279 18.76 -19.25 -21.59
CA LYS A 279 19.01 -20.63 -21.27
C LYS A 279 20.48 -20.93 -21.45
N THR A 280 21.12 -21.42 -20.41
CA THR A 280 22.53 -21.79 -20.42
C THR A 280 22.69 -23.26 -20.04
N ASN A 281 23.50 -23.98 -20.80
CA ASN A 281 23.92 -25.32 -20.46
C ASN A 281 24.97 -25.29 -19.34
N LEU A 282 24.71 -25.99 -18.23
CA LEU A 282 25.60 -25.99 -17.07
C LEU A 282 26.90 -26.78 -17.31
N ARG A 283 26.96 -27.61 -18.35
CA ARG A 283 28.17 -28.35 -18.73
C ARG A 283 29.05 -27.57 -19.70
N ASP A 284 28.45 -26.68 -20.48
CA ASP A 284 29.14 -25.85 -21.46
C ASP A 284 28.49 -24.45 -21.51
N PHE A 285 29.13 -23.47 -20.88
CA PHE A 285 28.58 -22.11 -20.80
C PHE A 285 28.54 -21.40 -22.16
N SER A 286 29.28 -21.89 -23.16
CA SER A 286 29.22 -21.34 -24.53
C SER A 286 27.91 -21.67 -25.23
N ASP A 287 27.24 -22.75 -24.82
CA ASP A 287 25.88 -23.11 -25.22
C ASP A 287 24.84 -22.31 -24.40
N SER A 288 24.80 -21.01 -24.68
CA SER A 288 23.87 -20.05 -24.09
C SER A 288 22.97 -19.44 -25.17
N LEU A 289 21.67 -19.56 -25.00
CA LEU A 289 20.65 -19.14 -25.95
C LEU A 289 19.67 -18.14 -25.29
N LEU A 290 19.44 -17.01 -25.95
CA LEU A 290 18.34 -16.11 -25.60
C LEU A 290 17.02 -16.75 -26.06
N ILE A 291 16.14 -17.09 -25.12
CA ILE A 291 14.87 -17.76 -25.43
C ILE A 291 13.74 -16.76 -25.65
N LEU A 292 13.64 -15.75 -24.76
CA LEU A 292 12.52 -14.82 -24.79
C LEU A 292 12.91 -13.46 -24.21
N GLU A 293 12.24 -12.43 -24.71
CA GLU A 293 12.23 -11.08 -24.18
C GLU A 293 10.81 -10.77 -23.66
N GLU A 294 10.72 -10.45 -22.36
CA GLU A 294 9.48 -10.03 -21.70
C GLU A 294 9.22 -8.52 -21.84
N ASP A 295 7.96 -8.12 -21.66
CA ASP A 295 7.60 -6.69 -21.69
C ASP A 295 8.11 -5.94 -20.45
N ASN A 296 8.23 -6.66 -19.32
CA ASN A 296 8.52 -6.13 -17.99
C ASN A 296 9.68 -6.86 -17.31
N CYS A 297 10.23 -6.24 -16.26
CA CYS A 297 11.28 -6.86 -15.44
C CYS A 297 10.77 -8.16 -14.81
N ILE A 298 11.62 -9.18 -14.80
CA ILE A 298 11.27 -10.53 -14.35
C ILE A 298 11.63 -10.69 -12.88
N GLN A 299 10.65 -11.06 -12.05
CA GLN A 299 10.80 -11.29 -10.61
C GLN A 299 10.99 -12.77 -10.28
N LYS A 300 10.27 -13.67 -10.96
CA LYS A 300 10.39 -15.11 -10.77
C LYS A 300 10.24 -15.84 -12.11
N ILE A 301 10.98 -16.94 -12.24
CA ILE A 301 10.86 -17.91 -13.31
C ILE A 301 10.55 -19.25 -12.64
N LEU A 302 9.59 -19.97 -13.19
CA LEU A 302 9.23 -21.31 -12.74
C LEU A 302 9.23 -22.26 -13.94
N PHE A 303 10.16 -23.21 -13.92
CA PHE A 303 10.23 -24.27 -14.92
C PHE A 303 9.28 -25.41 -14.55
N VAL A 304 8.51 -25.88 -15.52
CA VAL A 304 7.55 -26.98 -15.36
C VAL A 304 7.67 -27.92 -16.56
N GLU A 305 7.80 -29.22 -16.30
CA GLU A 305 7.76 -30.25 -17.33
C GLU A 305 6.52 -31.13 -17.15
N GLU A 306 5.69 -31.21 -18.19
CA GLU A 306 4.45 -31.99 -18.21
C GLU A 306 4.28 -32.70 -19.55
N ASN A 307 3.99 -34.02 -19.49
CA ASN A 307 3.73 -34.85 -20.67
C ASN A 307 4.82 -34.71 -21.75
N GLY A 308 6.10 -34.58 -21.34
CA GLY A 308 7.26 -34.39 -22.21
C GLY A 308 7.41 -32.99 -22.83
N ASN A 309 6.52 -32.04 -22.49
CA ASN A 309 6.65 -30.64 -22.89
C ASN A 309 7.27 -29.83 -21.76
N LYS A 310 8.14 -28.88 -22.13
CA LYS A 310 8.79 -27.94 -21.21
C LYS A 310 8.07 -26.59 -21.25
N TYR A 311 7.72 -26.07 -20.09
CA TYR A 311 7.06 -24.78 -19.93
C TYR A 311 7.85 -23.88 -18.98
N LEU A 312 7.90 -22.59 -19.30
CA LEU A 312 8.36 -21.54 -18.39
C LEU A 312 7.18 -20.67 -18.02
N TRP A 313 6.92 -20.57 -16.73
CA TRP A 313 6.08 -19.54 -16.16
C TRP A 313 6.94 -18.36 -15.73
N THR A 314 6.50 -17.16 -16.09
CA THR A 314 7.18 -15.91 -15.74
C THR A 314 6.22 -15.00 -15.00
N CYS A 315 6.75 -14.30 -14.01
CA CYS A 315 6.07 -13.16 -13.40
C CYS A 315 7.05 -12.03 -13.11
N GLY A 316 6.52 -10.82 -13.01
CA GLY A 316 7.31 -9.61 -13.02
C GLY A 316 6.64 -8.42 -12.36
N GLN A 317 7.03 -7.22 -12.80
CA GLN A 317 6.44 -5.97 -12.33
C GLN A 317 5.00 -5.74 -12.83
N SER A 318 4.57 -6.48 -13.84
CA SER A 318 3.17 -6.50 -14.29
C SER A 318 2.29 -7.35 -13.38
N GLU A 319 1.00 -7.08 -13.42
CA GLU A 319 -0.05 -7.85 -12.77
C GLU A 319 -0.33 -9.18 -13.50
N ASN A 320 0.14 -9.31 -14.74
CA ASN A 320 -0.03 -10.49 -15.59
C ASN A 320 0.99 -11.59 -15.26
N ILE A 321 0.55 -12.84 -15.42
CA ILE A 321 1.39 -14.04 -15.37
C ILE A 321 1.36 -14.69 -16.77
N LYS A 322 2.52 -15.06 -17.29
CA LYS A 322 2.63 -15.67 -18.63
C LYS A 322 3.26 -17.05 -18.54
N ARG A 323 2.85 -17.93 -19.46
CA ARG A 323 3.49 -19.22 -19.72
C ARG A 323 4.03 -19.23 -21.15
N PHE A 324 5.17 -19.87 -21.33
CA PHE A 324 5.83 -20.07 -22.62
C PHE A 324 6.17 -21.55 -22.77
N LYS A 325 5.86 -22.11 -23.93
CA LYS A 325 6.21 -23.50 -24.28
C LYS A 325 7.59 -23.53 -24.95
N ILE A 326 8.59 -24.12 -24.30
CA ILE A 326 9.91 -24.30 -24.91
C ILE A 326 9.90 -25.59 -25.74
N SER A 327 10.09 -25.48 -27.05
CA SER A 327 10.27 -26.66 -27.91
C SER A 327 11.68 -27.23 -27.75
N THR A 328 11.76 -28.56 -27.62
CA THR A 328 13.01 -29.33 -27.64
C THR A 328 13.67 -29.37 -29.03
N SER A 329 13.00 -28.87 -30.07
CA SER A 329 13.39 -29.00 -31.48
C SER A 329 14.12 -27.78 -32.07
N ASN A 330 14.66 -26.88 -31.25
CA ASN A 330 15.64 -25.88 -31.71
C ASN A 330 17.06 -26.27 -31.28
N SER A 331 17.48 -27.46 -31.69
CA SER A 331 18.89 -27.71 -32.00
C SER A 331 19.23 -27.17 -33.41
N SER A 332 18.74 -25.99 -33.76
CA SER A 332 19.37 -25.19 -34.81
C SER A 332 20.62 -24.60 -34.18
N GLN A 333 21.67 -25.42 -34.15
CA GLN A 333 23.02 -24.97 -33.89
C GLN A 333 23.27 -23.75 -34.80
N LEU A 334 23.38 -22.56 -34.22
CA LEU A 334 24.17 -21.52 -34.84
C LEU A 334 25.63 -21.96 -34.65
N VAL A 335 26.06 -22.93 -35.46
CA VAL A 335 27.47 -23.19 -35.69
C VAL A 335 27.99 -21.92 -36.37
N PHE A 336 28.63 -21.04 -35.60
CA PHE A 336 29.55 -20.09 -36.19
C PHE A 336 30.71 -20.91 -36.75
N LYS A 337 30.61 -21.28 -38.04
CA LYS A 337 31.76 -21.73 -38.81
C LYS A 337 32.72 -20.54 -38.82
N ASN A 338 33.81 -20.65 -38.07
CA ASN A 338 35.00 -19.86 -38.37
C ASN A 338 35.37 -20.17 -39.81
N VAL A 339 35.14 -19.20 -40.70
CA VAL A 339 35.72 -19.22 -42.04
C VAL A 339 37.21 -19.05 -41.81
N SER A 340 37.93 -20.16 -41.95
CA SER A 340 39.37 -20.14 -42.16
C SER A 340 39.54 -19.77 -43.63
N ASP A 341 39.78 -18.49 -43.87
CA ASP A 341 40.46 -18.10 -45.10
C ASP A 341 41.96 -18.30 -44.86
N ASN A 342 42.53 -19.12 -45.74
CA ASN A 342 43.96 -19.33 -45.88
C ASN A 342 44.64 -17.98 -46.07
N ASP A 343 45.75 -17.77 -45.38
CA ASP A 343 46.97 -17.26 -45.99
C ASP A 343 48.16 -17.66 -45.11
N ASP A 344 49.19 -18.18 -45.77
CA ASP A 344 50.45 -18.70 -45.25
C ASP A 344 51.28 -17.62 -44.51
N ASP A 345 51.97 -18.01 -43.43
CA ASP A 345 53.43 -17.82 -43.23
C ASP A 345 53.85 -18.06 -41.76
N ASP A 346 54.37 -19.27 -41.53
CA ASP A 346 55.63 -19.64 -40.87
C ASP A 346 56.15 -19.07 -39.50
N ILE A 347 56.78 -20.00 -38.77
CA ILE A 347 57.77 -19.90 -37.67
C ILE A 347 57.33 -19.72 -36.19
N GLY A 348 57.25 -20.86 -35.49
CA GLY A 348 58.08 -21.22 -34.31
C GLY A 348 57.95 -20.50 -32.94
N GLY A 349 57.68 -21.27 -31.87
CA GLY A 349 58.13 -20.91 -30.51
C GLY A 349 57.21 -21.25 -29.32
N GLU A 350 57.69 -22.19 -28.51
CA GLU A 350 57.31 -22.71 -27.17
C GLU A 350 56.29 -22.03 -26.22
N SER A 351 55.66 -22.93 -25.48
CA SER A 351 54.76 -22.89 -24.32
C SER A 351 55.08 -21.94 -23.16
N LYS A 352 54.06 -21.20 -22.69
CA LYS A 352 53.78 -20.94 -21.26
C LYS A 352 52.26 -20.85 -21.00
N ASN A 353 51.70 -21.90 -20.39
CA ASN A 353 50.30 -21.94 -19.96
C ASN A 353 50.11 -21.17 -18.65
N ASN A 354 49.48 -20.00 -18.73
CA ASN A 354 48.72 -19.35 -17.67
C ASN A 354 47.50 -18.70 -18.33
N ILE A 355 46.35 -19.40 -18.34
CA ILE A 355 45.12 -18.88 -18.93
C ILE A 355 44.34 -18.13 -17.85
N SER A 356 44.67 -16.85 -17.69
CA SER A 356 43.72 -15.84 -17.20
C SER A 356 42.91 -15.36 -18.41
N LEU A 357 41.68 -15.84 -18.58
CA LEU A 357 40.75 -15.27 -19.57
C LEU A 357 40.17 -13.97 -19.01
N GLN A 358 40.94 -12.89 -19.08
CA GLN A 358 40.37 -11.55 -19.18
C GLN A 358 39.83 -11.40 -20.60
N LEU A 359 38.52 -11.66 -20.78
CA LEU A 359 37.84 -11.30 -22.02
C LEU A 359 37.79 -9.77 -22.11
N GLU A 360 38.64 -9.19 -22.96
CA GLU A 360 38.61 -7.77 -23.32
C GLU A 360 37.22 -7.39 -23.87
N THR A 361 36.48 -6.67 -23.03
CA THR A 361 35.06 -6.31 -23.21
C THR A 361 34.85 -5.15 -24.19
N LYS A 362 35.72 -4.97 -25.19
CA LYS A 362 35.60 -3.86 -26.17
C LYS A 362 35.07 -4.27 -27.54
N HIS A 363 35.01 -5.56 -27.87
CA HIS A 363 34.56 -6.00 -29.21
C HIS A 363 33.14 -6.56 -29.30
N LEU A 364 32.44 -6.82 -28.17
CA LEU A 364 31.06 -7.34 -28.20
C LEU A 364 29.96 -6.25 -28.19
N LEU A 365 30.28 -4.99 -27.87
CA LEU A 365 29.32 -3.88 -27.97
C LEU A 365 29.12 -3.34 -29.41
N ASN A 366 30.02 -3.67 -30.35
CA ASN A 366 29.86 -3.21 -31.74
C ASN A 366 28.82 -4.01 -32.54
N ASN A 367 28.45 -5.21 -32.10
CA ASN A 367 27.47 -6.04 -32.82
C ASN A 367 26.01 -5.77 -32.43
N TYR A 368 25.75 -4.97 -31.39
CA TYR A 368 24.41 -4.44 -31.13
C TYR A 368 24.07 -3.21 -32.01
N ASN A 369 25.08 -2.57 -32.61
CA ASN A 369 24.90 -1.38 -33.47
C ASN A 369 24.89 -1.69 -34.99
N ILE A 370 25.11 -2.94 -35.41
CA ILE A 370 25.00 -3.36 -36.83
C ILE A 370 23.55 -3.71 -37.23
N LEU A 371 22.58 -3.60 -36.32
CA LEU A 371 21.15 -3.80 -36.61
C LEU A 371 20.34 -2.50 -36.83
N GLN A 372 20.97 -1.32 -36.79
CA GLN A 372 20.28 -0.04 -36.98
C GLN A 372 20.66 0.75 -38.24
N ASN A 373 21.72 0.40 -38.96
CA ASN A 373 22.09 1.11 -40.19
C ASN A 373 22.32 0.13 -41.34
N ASN A 374 21.26 -0.21 -42.06
CA ASN A 374 21.32 -0.36 -43.50
C ASN A 374 19.91 -0.23 -44.09
N THR A 375 19.81 0.73 -44.99
CA THR A 375 18.65 1.08 -45.81
C THR A 375 18.19 -0.10 -46.67
N ASN A 376 16.87 -0.29 -46.72
CA ASN A 376 16.09 -0.97 -47.75
C ASN A 376 16.56 -2.39 -48.13
N ASN A 377 15.95 -3.41 -47.50
CA ASN A 377 15.34 -4.57 -48.17
C ASN A 377 14.72 -5.53 -47.13
N ASP A 378 13.51 -6.00 -47.44
CA ASP A 378 12.64 -6.87 -46.65
C ASP A 378 13.18 -8.31 -46.48
N GLU A 379 14.11 -8.54 -45.56
CA GLU A 379 14.35 -9.89 -45.00
C GLU A 379 14.54 -9.87 -43.46
N GLY A 380 13.43 -10.10 -42.76
CA GLY A 380 13.36 -10.97 -41.57
C GLY A 380 14.27 -10.71 -40.37
N LYS A 381 14.11 -9.58 -39.67
CA LYS A 381 14.45 -9.49 -38.24
C LYS A 381 13.55 -10.46 -37.45
N LYS A 382 13.98 -11.71 -37.22
CA LYS A 382 13.31 -12.60 -36.26
C LYS A 382 13.64 -12.14 -34.85
N ASN A 383 12.78 -11.29 -34.29
CA ASN A 383 12.80 -10.98 -32.86
C ASN A 383 12.62 -12.29 -32.07
N PRO A 384 13.36 -12.52 -30.97
CA PRO A 384 13.20 -13.68 -30.10
C PRO A 384 11.94 -13.56 -29.21
N HIS A 385 10.81 -13.16 -29.78
CA HIS A 385 9.52 -13.17 -29.08
C HIS A 385 8.83 -14.50 -29.34
N LEU A 386 8.99 -15.44 -28.41
CA LEU A 386 8.10 -16.59 -28.35
C LEU A 386 6.73 -16.10 -27.83
N PRO A 387 5.62 -16.25 -28.58
CA PRO A 387 4.32 -15.84 -28.07
C PRO A 387 3.96 -16.70 -26.84
N PRO A 388 3.41 -16.11 -25.76
CA PRO A 388 2.97 -16.87 -24.60
C PRO A 388 1.82 -17.80 -24.99
N ASP A 389 1.85 -19.03 -24.47
CA ASP A 389 0.79 -20.01 -24.71
C ASP A 389 -0.39 -19.83 -23.75
N ILE A 390 -0.12 -19.36 -22.52
CA ILE A 390 -1.14 -18.91 -21.57
C ILE A 390 -0.78 -17.51 -21.06
N ILE A 391 -1.78 -16.64 -20.97
CA ILE A 391 -1.72 -15.39 -20.22
C ILE A 391 -2.84 -15.39 -19.18
N ILE A 392 -2.47 -15.20 -17.92
CA ILE A 392 -3.39 -14.88 -16.84
C ILE A 392 -3.33 -13.36 -16.64
N TYR A 393 -4.39 -12.67 -17.04
CA TYR A 393 -4.45 -11.22 -16.95
C TYR A 393 -4.72 -10.75 -15.52
N GLY A 394 -4.01 -9.71 -15.11
CA GLY A 394 -4.28 -8.95 -13.89
C GLY A 394 -5.38 -7.91 -14.08
N ALA A 395 -5.82 -7.30 -12.98
CA ALA A 395 -6.70 -6.15 -12.96
C ALA A 395 -5.88 -4.85 -12.85
N PRO A 396 -6.43 -3.71 -13.31
CA PRO A 396 -5.73 -2.43 -13.24
C PRO A 396 -5.38 -2.03 -11.80
N SER A 397 -4.11 -1.68 -11.58
CA SER A 397 -3.61 -1.18 -10.29
C SER A 397 -3.78 0.32 -10.21
N ILE A 398 -4.21 0.85 -9.07
CA ILE A 398 -4.19 2.28 -8.81
C ILE A 398 -2.74 2.73 -8.58
N ARG A 399 -2.26 3.71 -9.36
CA ARG A 399 -0.86 4.20 -9.29
C ARG A 399 -0.77 5.67 -8.90
N GLN A 400 -1.81 6.46 -9.13
CA GLN A 400 -1.87 7.87 -8.76
C GLN A 400 -3.19 8.19 -8.05
N TYR A 401 -3.14 9.15 -7.15
CA TYR A 401 -4.31 9.68 -6.47
C TYR A 401 -4.18 11.18 -6.20
N VAL A 402 -5.31 11.86 -6.10
CA VAL A 402 -5.44 13.25 -5.67
C VAL A 402 -6.58 13.34 -4.66
N VAL A 403 -6.27 13.77 -3.44
CA VAL A 403 -7.28 14.05 -2.41
C VAL A 403 -7.87 15.43 -2.67
N LEU A 404 -9.18 15.53 -2.81
CA LEU A 404 -9.86 16.81 -3.03
C LEU A 404 -9.87 17.68 -1.77
N ASN A 405 -10.14 18.98 -1.93
CA ASN A 405 -10.03 19.92 -0.81
C ASN A 405 -11.07 19.69 0.31
N ASP A 406 -12.16 18.98 0.01
CA ASP A 406 -13.17 18.60 0.98
C ASP A 406 -12.73 17.48 1.93
N LYS A 407 -11.55 16.86 1.67
CA LYS A 407 -11.02 15.72 2.44
C LYS A 407 -12.04 14.60 2.62
N ARG A 408 -12.87 14.36 1.61
CA ARG A 408 -13.81 13.25 1.56
C ARG A 408 -13.67 12.45 0.28
N HIS A 409 -13.41 13.14 -0.83
CA HIS A 409 -13.33 12.51 -2.14
C HIS A 409 -11.88 12.38 -2.62
N ILE A 410 -11.61 11.26 -3.30
CA ILE A 410 -10.31 11.00 -3.93
C ILE A 410 -10.54 10.71 -5.40
N VAL A 411 -9.72 11.34 -6.25
CA VAL A 411 -9.62 11.01 -7.67
C VAL A 411 -8.42 10.09 -7.84
N THR A 412 -8.59 8.94 -8.47
CA THR A 412 -7.52 7.96 -8.70
C THR A 412 -7.29 7.73 -10.18
N LYS A 413 -6.06 7.38 -10.55
CA LYS A 413 -5.70 6.92 -11.90
C LYS A 413 -4.99 5.57 -11.83
N ASP A 414 -5.45 4.62 -12.65
CA ASP A 414 -4.92 3.26 -12.72
C ASP A 414 -3.85 3.06 -13.82
N THR A 415 -3.32 1.83 -13.93
CA THR A 415 -2.33 1.43 -14.95
C THR A 415 -2.85 1.46 -16.38
N GLU A 416 -4.17 1.39 -16.58
CA GLU A 416 -4.82 1.51 -17.89
C GLU A 416 -5.18 2.97 -18.24
N ASN A 417 -4.80 3.92 -17.38
CA ASN A 417 -5.12 5.34 -17.43
C ASN A 417 -6.60 5.68 -17.21
N ASN A 418 -7.40 4.77 -16.64
CA ASN A 418 -8.77 5.09 -16.24
C ASN A 418 -8.75 5.97 -14.98
N VAL A 419 -9.64 6.97 -14.96
CA VAL A 419 -9.80 7.90 -13.86
C VAL A 419 -11.14 7.69 -13.17
N ASP A 420 -11.09 7.45 -11.87
CA ASP A 420 -12.23 7.17 -11.01
C ASP A 420 -12.29 8.15 -9.84
N VAL A 421 -13.50 8.38 -9.32
CA VAL A 421 -13.74 9.21 -8.13
C VAL A 421 -14.37 8.36 -7.03
N TRP A 422 -13.82 8.46 -5.83
CA TRP A 422 -14.18 7.67 -4.65
C TRP A 422 -14.71 8.58 -3.54
N ASP A 423 -15.69 8.08 -2.79
CA ASP A 423 -16.13 8.66 -1.52
C ASP A 423 -15.59 7.80 -0.38
N ILE A 424 -14.72 8.39 0.45
CA ILE A 424 -14.06 7.69 1.56
C ILE A 424 -15.05 7.37 2.68
N LEU A 425 -15.94 8.30 3.04
CA LEU A 425 -16.87 8.13 4.16
C LEU A 425 -17.87 7.00 3.92
N GLN A 426 -18.14 6.69 2.65
CA GLN A 426 -19.03 5.61 2.24
C GLN A 426 -18.27 4.41 1.66
N THR A 427 -16.94 4.49 1.61
CA THR A 427 -16.02 3.49 1.04
C THR A 427 -16.49 2.93 -0.30
N ARG A 428 -16.92 3.80 -1.22
CA ARG A 428 -17.46 3.39 -2.52
C ARG A 428 -17.00 4.29 -3.65
N LYS A 429 -16.99 3.73 -4.86
CA LYS A 429 -16.76 4.49 -6.09
C LYS A 429 -18.02 5.27 -6.45
N ILE A 430 -17.89 6.56 -6.74
CA ILE A 430 -19.01 7.46 -7.07
C ILE A 430 -19.01 7.92 -8.53
N GLY A 431 -17.88 7.83 -9.23
CA GLY A 431 -17.80 8.23 -10.64
C GLY A 431 -16.70 7.47 -11.38
N GLN A 432 -16.98 7.09 -12.62
CA GLN A 432 -16.05 6.47 -13.55
C GLN A 432 -15.97 7.37 -14.79
N HIS A 433 -14.80 7.95 -15.08
CA HIS A 433 -14.61 8.87 -16.20
C HIS A 433 -13.83 8.25 -17.36
N GLY A 434 -13.29 7.04 -17.18
CA GLY A 434 -12.48 6.37 -18.20
C GLY A 434 -11.15 7.10 -18.44
N LYS A 435 -10.65 7.04 -19.67
CA LYS A 435 -9.30 7.55 -20.03
C LYS A 435 -9.30 9.06 -20.25
N VAL A 436 -9.32 9.81 -19.16
CA VAL A 436 -9.32 11.29 -19.14
C VAL A 436 -8.11 11.81 -18.35
N PHE A 437 -7.71 13.05 -18.57
CA PHE A 437 -6.68 13.68 -17.73
C PHE A 437 -7.19 13.88 -16.31
N ILE A 438 -6.41 13.43 -15.32
CA ILE A 438 -6.78 13.50 -13.90
C ILE A 438 -7.11 14.94 -13.46
N ASP A 439 -6.40 15.93 -13.99
CA ASP A 439 -6.59 17.35 -13.64
C ASP A 439 -7.95 17.90 -14.07
N GLU A 440 -8.54 17.40 -15.16
CA GLU A 440 -9.87 17.83 -15.61
C GLU A 440 -10.95 17.34 -14.65
N VAL A 441 -10.84 16.09 -14.21
CA VAL A 441 -11.74 15.49 -13.21
C VAL A 441 -11.55 16.18 -11.87
N VAL A 442 -10.31 16.45 -11.45
CA VAL A 442 -10.03 17.22 -10.22
C VAL A 442 -10.68 18.59 -10.30
N LYS A 443 -10.51 19.35 -11.39
CA LYS A 443 -11.17 20.68 -11.55
C LYS A 443 -12.69 20.60 -11.47
N LYS A 444 -13.30 19.54 -12.01
CA LYS A 444 -14.75 19.33 -12.01
C LYS A 444 -15.33 19.06 -10.62
N TYR A 445 -14.63 18.27 -9.80
CA TYR A 445 -15.13 17.86 -8.48
C TYR A 445 -14.59 18.70 -7.32
N ASN A 446 -13.49 19.43 -7.52
CA ASN A 446 -12.86 20.18 -6.46
C ASN A 446 -13.73 21.39 -6.04
N LYS A 447 -13.90 21.56 -4.74
CA LYS A 447 -14.64 22.67 -4.14
C LYS A 447 -13.65 23.67 -3.55
N ARG A 448 -14.01 24.95 -3.55
CA ARG A 448 -13.22 26.01 -2.92
C ARG A 448 -13.49 26.08 -1.41
N VAL A 449 -13.21 24.99 -0.71
CA VAL A 449 -13.36 24.83 0.74
C VAL A 449 -12.08 24.23 1.27
N TYR A 450 -11.63 24.61 2.47
CA TYR A 450 -10.49 23.96 3.13
C TYR A 450 -10.97 23.12 4.30
N VAL A 451 -10.71 21.81 4.24
CA VAL A 451 -10.90 20.90 5.37
C VAL A 451 -9.53 20.37 5.81
N PRO A 452 -9.21 20.34 7.13
CA PRO A 452 -8.00 19.69 7.63
C PRO A 452 -7.92 18.22 7.20
N SER A 453 -6.73 17.68 7.00
CA SER A 453 -6.57 16.24 6.72
C SER A 453 -6.89 15.41 7.97
N TRP A 454 -7.53 14.25 7.79
CA TRP A 454 -7.84 13.31 8.87
C TRP A 454 -7.49 11.85 8.54
N PHE A 455 -6.87 11.63 7.38
CA PHE A 455 -6.38 10.33 6.95
C PHE A 455 -5.18 10.53 6.02
N SER A 456 -4.44 9.46 5.82
CA SER A 456 -3.44 9.32 4.76
C SER A 456 -3.83 8.19 3.81
N VAL A 457 -3.24 8.18 2.62
CA VAL A 457 -3.56 7.22 1.55
C VAL A 457 -2.31 6.45 1.18
N ASP A 458 -2.41 5.13 1.13
CA ASP A 458 -1.40 4.23 0.60
C ASP A 458 -1.94 3.48 -0.63
N LEU A 459 -1.08 3.32 -1.63
CA LEU A 459 -1.34 2.59 -2.88
C LEU A 459 -0.42 1.39 -3.06
N LYS A 460 0.33 1.00 -2.03
CA LYS A 460 1.32 -0.10 -2.07
C LYS A 460 0.76 -1.40 -2.65
N LEU A 461 -0.51 -1.71 -2.38
CA LEU A 461 -1.19 -2.92 -2.84
C LEU A 461 -1.82 -2.79 -4.24
N GLY A 462 -1.70 -1.64 -4.90
CA GLY A 462 -2.44 -1.32 -6.13
C GLY A 462 -3.95 -1.11 -5.91
N MET A 463 -4.37 -1.03 -4.65
CA MET A 463 -5.71 -0.72 -4.19
C MET A 463 -5.66 0.52 -3.30
N LEU A 464 -6.80 1.20 -3.13
CA LEU A 464 -6.88 2.40 -2.30
C LEU A 464 -6.98 2.00 -0.82
N GLN A 465 -5.93 2.28 -0.05
CA GLN A 465 -5.89 2.03 1.38
C GLN A 465 -5.87 3.37 2.15
N ILE A 466 -6.79 3.52 3.08
CA ILE A 466 -6.95 4.72 3.92
C ILE A 466 -6.40 4.40 5.30
N ILE A 467 -5.44 5.19 5.79
CA ILE A 467 -4.79 5.00 7.08
C ILE A 467 -5.23 6.11 8.03
N LEU A 468 -5.72 5.71 9.20
CA LEU A 468 -6.17 6.58 10.28
C LEU A 468 -5.16 6.53 11.43
N ASP A 469 -4.74 7.71 11.88
CA ASP A 469 -3.80 7.88 12.99
C ASP A 469 -4.39 8.82 14.06
N GLU A 470 -3.97 8.64 15.31
CA GLU A 470 -4.45 9.40 16.47
C GLU A 470 -4.24 10.91 16.32
N THR A 471 -3.18 11.31 15.63
CA THR A 471 -2.75 12.71 15.54
C THR A 471 -3.71 13.61 14.78
N ASP A 472 -4.40 13.07 13.77
CA ASP A 472 -5.16 13.86 12.80
C ASP A 472 -6.57 13.33 12.53
N VAL A 473 -6.90 12.08 12.89
CA VAL A 473 -8.23 11.48 12.62
C VAL A 473 -9.41 12.35 13.08
N PHE A 474 -9.25 13.11 14.16
CA PHE A 474 -10.31 13.97 14.71
C PHE A 474 -10.22 15.45 14.28
N ALA A 475 -9.30 15.81 13.37
CA ALA A 475 -9.07 17.20 12.98
C ALA A 475 -10.21 17.81 12.14
N SER A 476 -10.95 16.98 11.39
CA SER A 476 -11.88 17.46 10.35
C SER A 476 -13.31 17.61 10.87
N TRP A 477 -13.63 18.84 11.29
CA TRP A 477 -14.99 19.27 11.59
C TRP A 477 -15.67 19.89 10.38
N VAL A 478 -16.90 19.47 10.06
CA VAL A 478 -17.65 19.93 8.88
C VAL A 478 -19.12 20.09 9.25
N THR A 479 -19.84 21.01 8.59
CA THR A 479 -21.30 21.13 8.78
C THR A 479 -22.04 20.03 8.02
N ALA A 480 -23.20 19.58 8.52
CA ALA A 480 -24.01 18.58 7.82
C ALA A 480 -24.40 19.01 6.40
N LYS A 481 -24.64 20.31 6.20
CA LYS A 481 -24.90 20.90 4.87
C LYS A 481 -23.70 20.73 3.92
N GLU A 482 -22.48 21.05 4.36
CA GLU A 482 -21.27 20.84 3.56
C GLU A 482 -21.00 19.37 3.26
N ALA A 483 -21.34 18.48 4.21
CA ALA A 483 -21.27 17.03 4.04
C ALA A 483 -22.39 16.45 3.16
N GLY A 484 -23.35 17.26 2.68
CA GLY A 484 -24.47 16.79 1.85
C GLY A 484 -25.51 15.95 2.59
N LEU A 485 -25.64 16.14 3.91
CA LEU A 485 -26.60 15.47 4.80
C LEU A 485 -27.68 16.50 5.19
N ALA A 486 -28.65 16.75 4.31
CA ALA A 486 -29.52 17.93 4.37
C ALA A 486 -30.80 17.80 5.24
N ASP A 487 -31.05 16.65 5.87
CA ASP A 487 -32.35 16.38 6.53
C ASP A 487 -32.50 16.94 7.95
N LYS A 488 -31.44 17.48 8.56
CA LYS A 488 -31.52 18.06 9.93
C LYS A 488 -31.62 19.57 9.85
N THR A 489 -32.76 20.13 10.29
CA THR A 489 -33.12 21.56 10.31
C THR A 489 -32.25 22.44 11.24
N GLN A 490 -31.08 21.98 11.66
CA GLN A 490 -30.12 22.71 12.49
C GLN A 490 -28.68 22.50 11.95
N GLU A 491 -27.82 23.50 12.11
CA GLU A 491 -26.38 23.50 11.77
C GLU A 491 -25.59 22.46 12.60
N THR A 492 -25.92 21.17 12.41
CA THR A 492 -25.25 20.07 13.09
C THR A 492 -23.81 19.97 12.60
N LYS A 493 -22.88 19.98 13.56
CA LYS A 493 -21.44 19.87 13.32
C LYS A 493 -21.05 18.40 13.40
N LEU A 494 -20.32 17.93 12.40
CA LEU A 494 -19.95 16.55 12.21
C LEU A 494 -18.43 16.43 12.21
N ASN A 495 -17.90 15.36 12.81
CA ASN A 495 -16.49 15.03 12.73
C ASN A 495 -16.32 13.83 11.80
N TYR A 496 -15.57 13.99 10.70
CA TYR A 496 -15.44 12.93 9.69
C TYR A 496 -14.81 11.65 10.24
N GLY A 497 -13.69 11.75 10.96
CA GLY A 497 -13.04 10.57 11.54
C GLY A 497 -13.90 9.87 12.58
N GLY A 498 -14.55 10.62 13.48
CA GLY A 498 -15.47 10.03 14.47
C GLY A 498 -16.63 9.27 13.84
N ILE A 499 -17.28 9.84 12.81
CA ILE A 499 -18.37 9.18 12.09
C ILE A 499 -17.86 7.95 11.35
N PHE A 500 -16.70 8.06 10.71
CA PHE A 500 -16.12 6.96 9.96
C PHE A 500 -15.78 5.78 10.86
N LEU A 501 -15.16 6.01 12.02
CA LEU A 501 -14.87 4.97 13.02
C LEU A 501 -16.16 4.30 13.52
N LYS A 502 -17.20 5.08 13.82
CA LYS A 502 -18.51 4.54 14.24
C LYS A 502 -19.11 3.66 13.14
N SER A 503 -19.03 4.09 11.89
CA SER A 503 -19.51 3.31 10.74
C SER A 503 -18.71 2.01 10.51
N LEU A 504 -17.39 2.00 10.75
CA LEU A 504 -16.54 0.81 10.62
C LEU A 504 -16.85 -0.24 11.69
N PHE A 505 -17.08 0.19 12.94
CA PHE A 505 -17.25 -0.70 14.09
C PHE A 505 -18.70 -0.81 14.58
N ASN A 506 -19.68 -0.44 13.76
CA ASN A 506 -21.10 -0.45 14.11
C ASN A 506 -21.63 -1.80 14.61
N ARG A 507 -21.03 -2.91 14.15
CA ARG A 507 -21.41 -4.28 14.56
C ARG A 507 -20.74 -4.74 15.85
N TRP A 508 -19.81 -3.97 16.39
CA TRP A 508 -19.17 -4.30 17.67
C TRP A 508 -20.11 -3.91 18.81
N VAL A 509 -20.44 -4.85 19.69
CA VAL A 509 -21.44 -4.67 20.76
C VAL A 509 -21.16 -3.45 21.64
N LYS A 510 -19.89 -3.10 21.86
CA LYS A 510 -19.52 -1.90 22.64
C LYS A 510 -19.80 -0.59 21.92
N SER A 511 -19.96 -0.60 20.59
CA SER A 511 -20.39 0.57 19.81
C SER A 511 -21.86 0.92 20.02
N THR A 512 -22.69 -0.03 20.48
CA THR A 512 -24.12 0.18 20.72
C THR A 512 -24.44 0.44 22.20
N MET A 513 -23.51 0.14 23.12
CA MET A 513 -23.66 0.39 24.54
C MET A 513 -23.34 1.86 24.88
N CYS A 514 -24.36 2.72 24.83
CA CYS A 514 -24.28 4.06 25.42
C CYS A 514 -24.29 3.96 26.95
N TYR A 515 -23.18 4.29 27.62
CA TYR A 515 -23.22 4.59 29.05
C TYR A 515 -23.73 6.02 29.24
N ASN A 516 -25.03 6.18 29.45
CA ASN A 516 -25.58 7.39 30.07
C ASN A 516 -25.38 7.26 31.57
N GLU A 517 -24.46 8.02 32.17
CA GLU A 517 -24.27 8.01 33.63
C GLU A 517 -25.44 8.64 34.41
N ASN A 518 -26.52 9.12 33.78
CA ASN A 518 -27.56 9.86 34.49
C ASN A 518 -29.03 9.70 34.06
N ASP A 519 -29.43 8.88 33.09
CA ASP A 519 -30.87 8.75 32.76
C ASP A 519 -31.25 7.34 32.30
N ASP A 520 -32.28 6.77 32.94
CA ASP A 520 -32.92 5.47 32.65
C ASP A 520 -33.75 5.46 31.34
N GLU A 521 -33.49 6.39 30.41
CA GLU A 521 -34.12 6.41 29.08
C GLU A 521 -33.07 6.11 28.00
N MET A 522 -33.21 4.93 27.38
CA MET A 522 -32.52 4.56 26.14
C MET A 522 -33.00 5.46 25.01
N ASP A 523 -32.34 6.60 24.83
CA ASP A 523 -32.62 7.52 23.74
C ASP A 523 -32.01 6.98 22.43
N ASP A 524 -32.78 6.14 21.72
CA ASP A 524 -32.42 5.48 20.44
C ASP A 524 -32.07 6.47 19.30
N SER A 525 -32.27 7.77 19.52
CA SER A 525 -32.10 8.84 18.53
C SER A 525 -30.64 9.18 18.19
N ASN A 526 -29.68 8.89 19.09
CA ASN A 526 -28.24 9.15 18.88
C ASN A 526 -27.46 7.95 18.30
N ASN A 527 -28.11 6.79 18.15
CA ASN A 527 -27.47 5.56 17.66
C ASN A 527 -27.50 5.38 16.14
N GLN A 528 -27.97 6.35 15.37
CA GLN A 528 -27.95 6.26 13.91
C GLN A 528 -26.51 6.37 13.37
N THR A 529 -25.98 5.25 12.90
CA THR A 529 -24.88 5.25 11.94
C THR A 529 -25.32 6.03 10.70
N ILE A 530 -24.63 7.14 10.44
CA ILE A 530 -24.98 8.07 9.34
C ILE A 530 -24.75 7.40 7.97
N PHE A 531 -23.76 6.50 7.89
CA PHE A 531 -23.44 5.77 6.67
C PHE A 531 -23.34 4.27 6.92
N GLN A 532 -23.99 3.50 6.06
CA GLN A 532 -23.84 2.04 5.99
C GLN A 532 -22.73 1.70 5.00
N LEU A 533 -21.62 1.17 5.53
CA LEU A 533 -20.47 0.78 4.70
C LEU A 533 -20.71 -0.58 4.04
N PRO A 534 -20.08 -0.86 2.89
CA PRO A 534 -20.04 -2.19 2.31
C PRO A 534 -19.45 -3.20 3.30
N LEU A 535 -20.16 -4.32 3.45
CA LEU A 535 -19.89 -5.34 4.46
C LEU A 535 -18.54 -6.05 4.28
N HIS A 536 -18.01 -6.08 3.06
CA HIS A 536 -16.73 -6.66 2.70
C HIS A 536 -15.54 -5.70 2.88
N THR A 537 -15.78 -4.46 3.31
CA THR A 537 -14.71 -3.48 3.54
C THR A 537 -13.72 -4.04 4.56
N THR A 538 -12.46 -4.13 4.17
CA THR A 538 -11.41 -4.72 5.02
C THR A 538 -10.88 -3.69 6.00
N ILE A 539 -10.80 -4.07 7.27
CA ILE A 539 -10.23 -3.31 8.38
C ILE A 539 -8.96 -4.04 8.84
N ILE A 540 -7.87 -3.28 8.96
CA ILE A 540 -6.58 -3.78 9.42
C ILE A 540 -6.13 -2.93 10.60
N LEU A 541 -5.88 -3.56 11.75
CA LEU A 541 -5.18 -2.94 12.87
C LEU A 541 -3.72 -3.34 12.77
N SER A 542 -2.82 -2.37 12.71
CA SER A 542 -1.38 -2.58 12.63
C SER A 542 -0.66 -1.74 13.67
N GLU A 543 0.46 -2.27 14.17
CA GLU A 543 1.44 -1.44 14.87
C GLU A 543 2.03 -0.42 13.88
N SER A 544 2.46 0.73 14.40
CA SER A 544 3.20 1.75 13.64
C SER A 544 4.49 1.23 12.97
N SER A 545 5.00 0.07 13.40
CA SER A 545 6.09 -0.66 12.75
C SER A 545 5.68 -1.39 11.46
N GLY A 546 4.37 -1.43 11.14
CA GLY A 546 3.81 -2.15 9.99
C GLY A 546 3.31 -3.56 10.31
N ARG A 547 3.51 -4.06 11.54
CA ARG A 547 3.09 -5.41 11.94
C ARG A 547 1.57 -5.51 12.11
N PRO A 548 0.86 -6.39 11.38
CA PRO A 548 -0.58 -6.53 11.50
C PRO A 548 -0.94 -7.30 12.77
N ILE A 549 -1.91 -6.76 13.49
CA ILE A 549 -2.47 -7.33 14.71
C ILE A 549 -3.73 -8.13 14.35
N LEU A 550 -4.66 -7.48 13.68
CA LEU A 550 -5.95 -8.02 13.25
C LEU A 550 -6.25 -7.57 11.82
N ARG A 551 -6.78 -8.49 11.01
CA ARG A 551 -7.41 -8.21 9.73
C ARG A 551 -8.82 -8.78 9.79
N SER A 552 -9.83 -7.96 9.60
CA SER A 552 -11.23 -8.36 9.60
C SER A 552 -12.01 -7.59 8.53
N CYS A 553 -13.27 -7.94 8.33
CA CYS A 553 -14.19 -7.20 7.48
C CYS A 553 -15.26 -6.56 8.35
N VAL A 554 -15.87 -5.45 7.89
CA VAL A 554 -16.97 -4.77 8.61
C VAL A 554 -18.07 -5.75 9.05
N LYS A 555 -18.35 -6.79 8.24
CA LYS A 555 -19.34 -7.81 8.57
C LYS A 555 -18.99 -8.70 9.77
N ASP A 556 -17.69 -8.97 9.97
CA ASP A 556 -17.16 -9.97 10.91
C ASP A 556 -16.69 -9.37 12.24
N VAL A 557 -16.57 -8.04 12.32
CA VAL A 557 -16.17 -7.29 13.53
C VAL A 557 -16.99 -7.63 14.78
N GLY A 558 -18.25 -8.05 14.61
CA GLY A 558 -19.16 -8.40 15.72
C GLY A 558 -19.06 -9.86 16.19
N ASN A 559 -18.25 -10.70 15.55
CA ASN A 559 -18.08 -12.11 15.94
C ASN A 559 -17.32 -12.23 17.27
N GLU A 560 -17.53 -13.33 18.01
CA GLU A 560 -16.95 -13.53 19.35
C GLU A 560 -15.42 -13.44 19.36
N THR A 561 -14.76 -14.06 18.38
CA THR A 561 -13.30 -14.06 18.24
C THR A 561 -12.73 -12.67 17.96
N GLU A 562 -13.28 -11.96 16.99
CA GLU A 562 -12.86 -10.62 16.60
C GLU A 562 -13.16 -9.61 17.71
N SER A 563 -14.35 -9.70 18.32
CA SER A 563 -14.76 -8.82 19.42
C SER A 563 -13.83 -8.97 20.63
N SER A 564 -13.43 -10.21 20.97
CA SER A 564 -12.46 -10.45 22.05
C SER A 564 -11.09 -9.81 21.74
N ILE A 565 -10.60 -9.93 20.51
CA ILE A 565 -9.33 -9.31 20.09
C ILE A 565 -9.44 -7.77 20.13
N LEU A 566 -10.56 -7.21 19.67
CA LEU A 566 -10.81 -5.78 19.69
C LEU A 566 -10.91 -5.23 21.12
N ASP A 567 -11.54 -5.98 22.03
CA ASP A 567 -11.66 -5.60 23.44
C ASP A 567 -10.30 -5.38 24.11
N ASP A 568 -9.33 -6.21 23.77
CA ASP A 568 -7.99 -6.19 24.32
C ASP A 568 -7.03 -5.21 23.59
N LEU A 569 -7.16 -5.08 22.27
CA LEU A 569 -6.16 -4.45 21.41
C LEU A 569 -6.61 -3.15 20.73
N MET A 570 -7.87 -2.75 20.85
CA MET A 570 -8.35 -1.47 20.28
C MET A 570 -7.60 -0.28 20.92
N PRO A 571 -7.04 0.65 20.12
CA PRO A 571 -6.38 1.82 20.67
C PRO A 571 -7.37 2.69 21.46
N THR A 572 -6.88 3.32 22.53
CA THR A 572 -7.72 4.10 23.45
C THR A 572 -8.43 5.25 22.76
N TRP A 573 -7.78 5.95 21.83
CA TRP A 573 -8.38 7.06 21.09
C TRP A 573 -9.58 6.61 20.23
N ALA A 574 -9.51 5.43 19.62
CA ALA A 574 -10.60 4.88 18.83
C ALA A 574 -11.71 4.35 19.74
N LYS A 575 -11.34 3.65 20.82
CA LYS A 575 -12.26 3.14 21.83
C LYS A 575 -13.10 4.27 22.45
N GLU A 576 -12.47 5.38 22.83
CA GLU A 576 -13.17 6.53 23.39
C GLU A 576 -14.13 7.19 22.39
N ALA A 577 -13.74 7.28 21.12
CA ALA A 577 -14.61 7.83 20.08
C ALA A 577 -15.82 6.93 19.76
N ILE A 578 -15.64 5.60 19.84
CA ILE A 578 -16.69 4.61 19.56
C ILE A 578 -17.64 4.45 20.77
N GLU A 579 -17.10 4.27 21.99
CA GLU A 579 -17.87 3.96 23.20
C GLU A 579 -18.46 5.20 23.87
N LYS A 580 -17.62 6.22 24.15
CA LYS A 580 -18.04 7.37 24.97
C LYS A 580 -18.82 8.41 24.17
N GLN A 581 -18.75 8.33 22.84
CA GLN A 581 -19.37 9.28 21.90
C GLN A 581 -19.05 10.76 22.22
N VAL A 582 -17.95 11.03 22.93
CA VAL A 582 -17.57 12.41 23.29
C VAL A 582 -17.03 13.07 22.02
N PRO A 583 -17.69 14.11 21.51
CA PRO A 583 -17.18 14.80 20.33
C PRO A 583 -15.81 15.41 20.64
N PRO A 584 -14.83 15.29 19.73
CA PRO A 584 -13.52 15.91 19.92
C PRO A 584 -13.64 17.42 20.12
N LYS A 585 -12.64 18.04 20.74
CA LYS A 585 -12.69 19.50 20.98
C LYS A 585 -12.64 20.25 19.64
N PHE A 586 -13.43 21.32 19.52
CA PHE A 586 -13.37 22.20 18.35
C PHE A 586 -12.04 22.94 18.28
N ASN A 587 -11.46 23.01 17.08
CA ASN A 587 -10.32 23.88 16.83
C ASN A 587 -10.79 25.33 16.73
N LYS A 588 -10.05 26.24 17.38
CA LYS A 588 -10.30 27.68 17.33
C LYS A 588 -9.22 28.39 16.52
N ILE A 589 -9.65 29.37 15.72
CA ILE A 589 -8.77 30.26 14.96
C ILE A 589 -8.81 31.64 15.63
N PRO A 590 -7.67 32.18 16.10
CA PRO A 590 -7.56 33.58 16.47
C PRO A 590 -7.53 34.47 15.21
N PHE A 591 -8.27 35.57 15.22
CA PHE A 591 -8.31 36.56 14.14
C PHE A 591 -8.46 37.97 14.69
N ALA A 592 -8.05 38.97 13.92
CA ALA A 592 -8.15 40.38 14.26
C ALA A 592 -9.13 41.10 13.32
N LEU A 593 -10.01 41.93 13.87
CA LEU A 593 -10.91 42.81 13.13
C LEU A 593 -10.42 44.25 13.17
N ILE A 594 -10.37 44.88 11.99
CA ILE A 594 -9.91 46.27 11.82
C ILE A 594 -10.88 47.04 10.91
N PRO A 595 -11.26 48.29 11.22
CA PRO A 595 -12.06 49.11 10.31
C PRO A 595 -11.25 49.53 9.06
N TYR A 596 -11.89 49.59 7.90
CA TYR A 596 -11.25 49.95 6.61
C TYR A 596 -10.57 51.33 6.64
N SER A 597 -11.11 52.29 7.41
CA SER A 597 -10.53 53.63 7.57
C SER A 597 -9.16 53.64 8.25
N ALA A 598 -8.74 52.55 8.88
CA ALA A 598 -7.41 52.40 9.47
C ALA A 598 -6.31 51.97 8.47
N ASN A 599 -6.69 51.45 7.30
CA ASN A 599 -5.75 50.90 6.32
C ASN A 599 -5.21 51.96 5.34
N LEU A 600 -5.88 53.11 5.24
CA LEU A 600 -5.38 54.27 4.50
C LEU A 600 -4.88 55.34 5.50
N ASN A 601 -3.57 55.58 5.48
CA ASN A 601 -2.86 56.71 6.13
C ASN A 601 -2.41 56.49 7.60
N SER A 602 -1.30 55.78 7.80
CA SER A 602 -0.42 56.05 8.93
C SER A 602 0.64 57.09 8.55
N THR A 603 0.25 58.36 8.51
CA THR A 603 1.23 59.45 8.60
C THR A 603 0.87 60.58 9.55
N ASN A 604 -0.31 60.63 10.20
CA ASN A 604 -0.55 61.61 11.25
C ASN A 604 -1.57 61.17 12.32
N ASN A 605 -1.13 61.29 13.59
CA ASN A 605 -1.89 61.39 14.85
C ASN A 605 -2.51 60.13 15.50
N ASN A 606 -1.73 59.51 16.41
CA ASN A 606 -2.06 59.21 17.82
C ASN A 606 -3.46 58.68 18.22
N LYS A 607 -4.11 57.85 17.41
CA LYS A 607 -5.04 56.83 17.93
C LYS A 607 -4.83 55.54 17.15
N ASN A 608 -4.26 54.53 17.81
CA ASN A 608 -4.16 53.18 17.25
C ASN A 608 -5.55 52.78 16.73
N PRO A 609 -5.66 52.26 15.49
CA PRO A 609 -6.93 51.75 15.03
C PRO A 609 -7.40 50.68 16.01
N LYS A 610 -8.69 50.71 16.37
CA LYS A 610 -9.30 49.75 17.32
C LYS A 610 -9.21 48.34 16.73
N ARG A 611 -8.06 47.70 16.90
CA ARG A 611 -7.77 46.32 16.51
C ARG A 611 -8.37 45.42 17.58
N GLU A 612 -9.44 44.72 17.22
CA GLU A 612 -10.09 43.77 18.11
C GLU A 612 -9.57 42.38 17.80
N ARG A 613 -8.98 41.70 18.79
CA ARG A 613 -8.54 40.31 18.66
C ARG A 613 -9.64 39.39 19.17
N LEU A 614 -10.17 38.56 18.29
CA LEU A 614 -11.21 37.58 18.58
C LEU A 614 -10.69 36.16 18.35
N SER A 615 -11.41 35.17 18.88
CA SER A 615 -11.17 33.76 18.60
C SER A 615 -12.50 33.06 18.43
N ALA A 616 -12.65 32.31 17.35
CA ALA A 616 -13.86 31.56 17.04
C ALA A 616 -13.51 30.17 16.53
N THR A 617 -14.52 29.30 16.42
CA THR A 617 -14.35 27.98 15.80
C THR A 617 -13.92 28.12 14.35
N GLU A 618 -13.09 27.20 13.86
CA GLU A 618 -12.57 27.24 12.49
C GLU A 618 -13.65 27.23 11.38
N MET A 619 -14.83 26.68 11.68
CA MET A 619 -16.01 26.63 10.81
C MET A 619 -16.88 27.90 10.85
N LEU A 620 -16.49 28.95 11.59
CA LEU A 620 -17.32 30.16 11.66
C LEU A 620 -17.39 30.81 10.26
N GLN A 621 -18.60 30.98 9.76
CA GLN A 621 -18.85 31.64 8.48
C GLN A 621 -18.56 33.13 8.55
N VAL A 622 -18.06 33.68 7.44
CA VAL A 622 -17.81 35.12 7.27
C VAL A 622 -19.09 35.93 7.50
N ARG A 623 -20.26 35.42 7.08
CA ARG A 623 -21.57 36.02 7.36
C ARG A 623 -21.80 36.32 8.85
N LYS A 624 -21.40 35.42 9.76
CA LYS A 624 -21.52 35.64 11.21
C LYS A 624 -20.59 36.73 11.73
N ILE A 625 -19.43 36.90 11.09
CA ILE A 625 -18.53 38.02 11.38
C ILE A 625 -19.17 39.34 10.92
N MET A 626 -19.86 39.35 9.77
CA MET A 626 -20.61 40.51 9.29
C MET A 626 -21.73 40.89 10.25
N GLU A 627 -22.51 39.92 10.75
CA GLU A 627 -23.56 40.13 11.75
C GLU A 627 -23.01 40.77 13.03
N HIS A 628 -21.84 40.29 13.50
CA HIS A 628 -21.15 40.86 14.65
C HIS A 628 -20.72 42.31 14.41
N VAL A 629 -20.13 42.60 13.25
CA VAL A 629 -19.73 43.99 12.89
C VAL A 629 -20.96 44.89 12.77
N LEU A 630 -22.06 44.43 12.18
CA LEU A 630 -23.29 45.23 12.03
C LEU A 630 -23.89 45.58 13.39
N THR A 631 -23.98 44.60 14.29
CA THR A 631 -24.49 44.80 15.64
C THR A 631 -23.65 45.83 16.40
N LYS A 632 -22.33 45.77 16.25
CA LYS A 632 -21.39 46.71 16.86
C LYS A 632 -21.51 48.13 16.28
N LEU A 633 -21.73 48.26 14.97
CA LEU A 633 -21.90 49.57 14.32
C LEU A 633 -23.23 50.23 14.67
N ILE A 634 -24.31 49.44 14.83
CA ILE A 634 -25.63 49.94 15.23
C ILE A 634 -25.66 50.30 16.72
N GLY A 635 -25.11 49.44 17.59
CA GLY A 635 -25.01 49.70 19.03
C GLY A 635 -24.03 50.80 19.43
N GLY A 636 -23.23 51.32 18.47
CA GLY A 636 -22.32 52.44 18.68
C GLY A 636 -22.94 53.83 18.48
N ASN A 637 -24.18 53.92 17.98
CA ASN A 637 -24.82 55.20 17.64
C ASN A 637 -25.86 55.71 18.65
N ASP A 638 -26.23 54.93 19.68
CA ASP A 638 -27.11 55.41 20.76
C ASP A 638 -26.31 55.82 21.99
N GLY A 639 -25.88 57.08 21.98
CA GLY A 639 -25.39 57.76 23.18
C GLY A 639 -26.54 58.19 24.08
N THR A 640 -27.29 57.26 24.68
CA THR A 640 -28.09 57.45 25.92
C THR A 640 -28.73 56.14 26.36
N VAL A 641 -28.03 55.30 27.14
CA VAL A 641 -28.68 54.46 28.17
C VAL A 641 -27.76 54.38 29.39
N ASN A 642 -28.37 54.67 30.54
CA ASN A 642 -27.79 54.86 31.87
C ASN A 642 -26.70 53.87 32.29
N SER A 643 -25.72 54.42 33.00
CA SER A 643 -24.90 53.71 33.96
C SER A 643 -25.79 52.97 34.97
N ASN A 644 -25.76 51.64 34.90
CA ASN A 644 -25.71 50.72 36.04
C ASN A 644 -25.94 49.30 35.53
N ASN A 645 -24.87 48.66 35.08
CA ASN A 645 -24.62 47.23 35.30
C ASN A 645 -23.19 46.93 34.87
N SER A 646 -22.30 46.89 35.86
CA SER A 646 -21.01 46.22 35.72
C SER A 646 -21.26 44.72 35.61
N TYR A 647 -21.22 44.17 34.40
CA TYR A 647 -20.89 42.76 34.21
C TYR A 647 -19.75 42.64 33.22
N ASN A 648 -18.69 42.05 33.76
CA ASN A 648 -17.35 41.83 33.24
C ASN A 648 -17.21 41.59 31.74
N SER A 649 -16.21 42.27 31.19
CA SER A 649 -15.37 41.78 30.10
C SER A 649 -14.80 40.40 30.43
N ASN A 650 -15.45 39.34 29.97
CA ASN A 650 -14.81 38.08 29.60
C ASN A 650 -15.79 37.22 28.79
N THR A 651 -15.30 36.73 27.66
CA THR A 651 -15.88 35.64 26.85
C THR A 651 -17.30 35.84 26.32
N TYR A 652 -17.47 36.70 25.31
CA TYR A 652 -18.55 36.51 24.34
C TYR A 652 -18.11 35.41 23.35
N ASN A 653 -18.72 34.24 23.47
CA ASN A 653 -18.37 33.02 22.72
C ASN A 653 -19.52 32.76 21.73
N PRO A 654 -19.41 33.14 20.44
CA PRO A 654 -20.53 33.08 19.49
C PRO A 654 -20.84 31.65 18.98
N GLY A 655 -20.48 30.62 19.77
CA GLY A 655 -20.47 29.23 19.33
C GLY A 655 -21.32 28.24 20.14
N ASN A 656 -21.99 28.67 21.21
CA ASN A 656 -22.87 27.80 22.00
C ASN A 656 -24.30 28.35 21.98
N ASN A 657 -25.13 27.80 21.08
CA ASN A 657 -26.58 27.81 21.25
C ASN A 657 -27.04 26.35 21.29
N SER A 658 -26.94 25.74 22.48
CA SER A 658 -27.83 24.64 22.87
C SER A 658 -29.09 25.29 23.43
N TYR A 659 -30.14 25.39 22.61
CA TYR A 659 -31.47 25.71 23.14
C TYR A 659 -32.07 24.41 23.71
N SER A 660 -31.99 24.24 25.02
CA SER A 660 -32.93 23.35 25.72
C SER A 660 -34.29 24.02 25.72
N ILE A 661 -35.26 23.39 25.06
CA ILE A 661 -36.67 23.78 25.14
C ILE A 661 -37.19 23.22 26.45
N ASN A 662 -37.27 24.06 27.48
CA ASN A 662 -38.04 23.72 28.66
C ASN A 662 -39.51 24.09 28.37
N SER A 663 -40.29 23.06 28.09
CA SER A 663 -41.75 23.14 28.01
C SER A 663 -42.32 23.43 29.40
N ASN A 664 -42.85 24.63 29.60
CA ASN A 664 -43.91 24.85 30.58
C ASN A 664 -44.87 25.90 30.03
N TYR A 665 -46.03 25.42 29.61
CA TYR A 665 -47.19 26.24 29.33
C TYR A 665 -47.59 26.97 30.60
N ASN A 666 -47.66 28.30 30.55
CA ASN A 666 -48.78 28.98 31.19
C ASN A 666 -49.11 30.28 30.47
N THR A 667 -50.41 30.42 30.25
CA THR A 667 -51.14 31.46 29.56
C THR A 667 -50.93 32.82 30.20
N ASN A 668 -50.54 33.84 29.44
CA ASN A 668 -51.38 35.02 29.27
C ASN A 668 -50.86 36.00 28.20
N SER A 669 -51.85 36.61 27.59
CA SER A 669 -51.87 37.48 26.43
C SER A 669 -51.02 38.76 26.51
N GLN A 670 -50.65 39.22 25.31
CA GLN A 670 -50.24 40.56 24.88
C GLN A 670 -48.73 40.83 24.69
N GLY A 671 -48.31 40.71 23.42
CA GLY A 671 -47.58 41.78 22.76
C GLY A 671 -46.05 41.83 22.88
N ASN A 672 -45.33 40.77 22.51
CA ASN A 672 -43.92 40.89 22.15
C ASN A 672 -43.73 40.68 20.65
N LYS A 673 -43.64 41.81 19.91
CA LYS A 673 -43.22 41.85 18.52
C LYS A 673 -41.83 41.18 18.39
N MET A 674 -41.75 40.22 17.49
CA MET A 674 -40.50 39.67 16.99
C MET A 674 -39.59 40.78 16.45
N ILE A 675 -38.51 41.08 17.15
CA ILE A 675 -37.39 41.89 16.66
C ILE A 675 -36.16 40.98 16.62
N THR A 676 -36.04 40.08 15.63
CA THR A 676 -34.77 39.35 15.44
C THR A 676 -34.38 39.01 14.00
N ASN A 677 -35.25 39.01 12.98
CA ASN A 677 -34.87 38.54 11.64
C ASN A 677 -34.86 39.57 10.49
N SER A 678 -35.40 40.78 10.65
CA SER A 678 -35.43 41.76 9.55
C SER A 678 -34.14 42.58 9.39
N LEU A 679 -33.34 42.71 10.46
CA LEU A 679 -32.11 43.53 10.50
C LEU A 679 -30.95 42.93 9.69
N PHE A 680 -30.87 41.60 9.68
CA PHE A 680 -29.80 40.82 9.03
C PHE A 680 -30.14 40.40 7.59
N ASN A 681 -31.37 40.66 7.12
CA ASN A 681 -31.72 40.50 5.72
C ASN A 681 -30.87 41.45 4.86
N ASN A 682 -30.30 40.92 3.77
CA ASN A 682 -29.40 41.63 2.86
C ASN A 682 -28.18 42.28 3.56
N ILE A 683 -27.60 41.61 4.57
CA ILE A 683 -26.40 42.09 5.27
C ILE A 683 -25.21 42.37 4.32
N GLU A 684 -25.15 41.65 3.22
CA GLU A 684 -24.16 41.78 2.14
C GLU A 684 -24.21 43.16 1.46
N ASN A 685 -25.36 43.83 1.51
CA ASN A 685 -25.52 45.18 0.98
C ASN A 685 -25.14 46.26 1.99
N LYS A 686 -24.85 45.90 3.25
CA LYS A 686 -24.54 46.84 4.34
C LYS A 686 -23.07 46.81 4.76
N ILE A 687 -22.41 45.66 4.65
CA ILE A 687 -21.03 45.46 5.11
C ILE A 687 -20.24 44.66 4.08
N GLU A 688 -18.99 45.03 3.87
CA GLU A 688 -18.00 44.24 3.15
C GLU A 688 -16.86 43.87 4.10
N LEU A 689 -16.41 42.61 4.02
CA LEU A 689 -15.22 42.14 4.70
C LEU A 689 -14.11 41.87 3.67
N TYR A 690 -12.89 42.21 4.04
CA TYR A 690 -11.69 42.04 3.22
C TYR A 690 -10.61 41.32 4.02
N CYS A 691 -9.80 40.51 3.33
CA CYS A 691 -8.57 39.94 3.87
C CYS A 691 -7.50 40.06 2.77
N ASN A 692 -6.34 40.66 3.08
CA ASN A 692 -5.29 40.97 2.08
C ASN A 692 -5.84 41.64 0.81
N GLU A 693 -6.66 42.69 0.97
CA GLU A 693 -7.32 43.44 -0.12
C GLU A 693 -8.31 42.63 -1.00
N GLN A 694 -8.57 41.36 -0.67
CA GLN A 694 -9.57 40.53 -1.35
C GLN A 694 -10.90 40.55 -0.58
N LYS A 695 -12.00 40.86 -1.28
CA LYS A 695 -13.36 40.78 -0.73
C LYS A 695 -13.69 39.32 -0.37
N LEU A 696 -14.16 39.11 0.86
CA LEU A 696 -14.54 37.80 1.36
C LEU A 696 -15.97 37.45 0.94
N ASP A 697 -16.16 36.19 0.55
CA ASP A 697 -17.47 35.61 0.31
C ASP A 697 -18.16 35.32 1.67
N PRO A 698 -19.40 35.77 1.91
CA PRO A 698 -20.13 35.53 3.15
C PRO A 698 -20.27 34.05 3.53
N ASP A 699 -20.30 33.16 2.54
CA ASP A 699 -20.50 31.72 2.75
C ASP A 699 -19.19 30.98 3.01
N MET A 700 -18.02 31.64 2.85
CA MET A 700 -16.73 31.07 3.27
C MET A 700 -16.62 30.98 4.79
N ASP A 701 -15.85 30.01 5.27
CA ASP A 701 -15.49 29.86 6.68
C ASP A 701 -14.09 30.42 7.00
N LEU A 702 -13.84 30.67 8.29
CA LEU A 702 -12.56 31.23 8.77
C LEU A 702 -11.34 30.41 8.35
N ARG A 703 -11.45 29.08 8.35
CA ARG A 703 -10.34 28.20 7.93
C ARG A 703 -10.04 28.33 6.44
N SER A 704 -11.04 28.47 5.58
CA SER A 704 -10.84 28.68 4.13
C SER A 704 -10.27 30.06 3.86
N VAL A 705 -10.71 31.09 4.59
CA VAL A 705 -10.10 32.43 4.54
C VAL A 705 -8.62 32.35 4.94
N LYS A 706 -8.31 31.67 6.04
CA LYS A 706 -6.93 31.47 6.51
C LYS A 706 -6.07 30.71 5.51
N HIS A 707 -6.61 29.70 4.83
CA HIS A 707 -5.83 28.85 3.94
C HIS A 707 -5.64 29.46 2.54
N PHE A 708 -6.68 30.03 1.94
CA PHE A 708 -6.63 30.49 0.55
C PHE A 708 -6.28 31.97 0.38
N ILE A 709 -6.59 32.82 1.36
CA ILE A 709 -6.53 34.29 1.22
C ILE A 709 -5.44 34.89 2.12
N TRP A 710 -5.31 34.38 3.34
CA TRP A 710 -4.30 34.84 4.28
C TRP A 710 -2.90 34.31 3.89
N ARG A 711 -2.00 35.21 3.48
CA ARG A 711 -0.64 34.89 3.01
C ARG A 711 0.46 35.20 4.03
N GLN A 712 0.13 35.83 5.15
CA GLN A 712 1.09 36.25 6.17
C GLN A 712 1.13 35.23 7.32
N GLY A 713 2.21 35.22 8.10
CA GLY A 713 2.27 34.45 9.35
C GLY A 713 1.46 35.11 10.47
N GLY A 714 0.88 34.32 11.37
CA GLY A 714 0.16 34.82 12.56
C GLY A 714 -1.37 34.77 12.44
N ASP A 715 -2.06 35.59 13.24
CA ASP A 715 -3.53 35.65 13.27
C ASP A 715 -4.09 36.22 11.96
N VAL A 716 -5.23 35.69 11.51
CA VAL A 716 -5.92 36.20 10.33
C VAL A 716 -6.38 37.63 10.58
N VAL A 717 -6.08 38.56 9.68
CA VAL A 717 -6.56 39.95 9.78
C VAL A 717 -7.71 40.16 8.79
N ILE A 718 -8.88 40.54 9.32
CA ILE A 718 -10.07 40.84 8.55
C ILE A 718 -10.39 42.32 8.69
N VAL A 719 -10.52 43.01 7.57
CA VAL A 719 -10.84 44.43 7.48
C VAL A 719 -12.31 44.57 7.13
N TYR A 720 -13.06 45.39 7.87
CA TYR A 720 -14.49 45.61 7.59
C TYR A 720 -14.77 47.02 7.09
N LYS A 721 -15.67 47.13 6.11
CA LYS A 721 -16.10 48.39 5.49
C LYS A 721 -17.63 48.45 5.48
N GLN A 722 -18.19 49.57 5.91
CA GLN A 722 -19.62 49.81 5.82
C GLN A 722 -19.96 50.34 4.42
N ILE A 723 -20.94 49.73 3.77
CA ILE A 723 -21.54 50.23 2.53
C ILE A 723 -22.61 51.26 2.94
N ARG A 724 -22.54 52.46 2.36
CA ARG A 724 -23.51 53.54 2.60
C ARG A 724 -24.69 53.44 1.66
#